data_AF-A0AA43EFT8-F1
#
_entry.id   AF-A0AA43EFT8-F1
#
_cell.length_a   1.000
_cell.length_b   1.000
_cell.length_c   1.000
_cell.angle_alpha   90.00
_cell.angle_beta   90.00
_cell.angle_gamma   90.00
#
_symmetry.space_group_name_H-M   'P 1'
#
loop_
_entity.id
_entity.type
_entity.pdbx_description
1 polymer ?
#
loop_
_entity_poly.entity_id
_entity_poly.type
_entity_poly.pdbx_seq_one_letter_code
_entity_poly.pdbx_strand_id
1 'polypeptide(L)'
;MKHVHVCFFWHMHQPYYTDPLVCSASMPWVRLHATKAYYDMAYLMDQFPEVHATFNFTPSLLLQLQEIGSGKVLDLFLEHAQRPAVDLTLEEKAFLVRHFFSANWATMVRPYPRYHELLVKRGLDLPEHDLPRIARRFSTQELLDLQVWHNLAWFGYGTLQQYPRLAALRQKNRGFTEDDKHEILAIQRLAVQDIVPRYRRLVDRDQIELTTTPFFHPILPLVIDTNITRRARPDLPLPTRFRAPKDADVQLRQAVEFHRTTFGRPPIGLWPSEGSVCPEMLPLVHQTGLRWLATDEGILARSLAMCYRPWHRQSALYQPYQIGEADHPLTIFFRDREISDAFGFVYHKTTPESAAEDVLRRLRNIPHDTPQERIVVPIILDGENPWEHYHDGGERFLSLLYQAFSNHELDHTGQSTTRASTMSEAIASVPPIQHLPCLHSGSWINADYKIWIGHSEDNQGWDILSHTRSKLMEQSPGLPPDRARTAWQELYAAEGSDWFWWYGDDFDTDFKPEFDRLFRTHLRNVWTLMGLSPPDQLSRPICTITIGPESDVVRQPVRLLTPTIDGLVSDFFEWHGAGTINTRPPLGAMWKVDELFTAILFGWSLDQFVLRMDPDETAVKKQGLDIEVTLRGPQATFRLAFPLSFQKTGEFLLSQQTAPDTWQEIGRHRTISTSSIIELGISWQDLLLQPGQTMELSVLVREHGLEVARYPSLKPAVLTVPGPDFEAEQWRV
;
A
#
# COMPACT_ATOMS: atom_id res chain seq x y z
N MET A 1 2.12 30.48 38.26
CA MET A 1 1.68 30.75 36.87
C MET A 1 2.24 29.61 36.06
N LYS A 2 1.38 28.80 35.46
CA LYS A 2 1.80 27.60 34.74
C LYS A 2 2.28 27.93 33.33
N HIS A 3 3.20 27.13 32.81
CA HIS A 3 3.71 27.26 31.45
C HIS A 3 3.31 26.02 30.65
N VAL A 4 2.59 26.22 29.56
CA VAL A 4 1.99 25.15 28.76
C VAL A 4 2.56 25.19 27.35
N HIS A 5 3.09 24.05 26.93
CA HIS A 5 3.63 23.82 25.60
C HIS A 5 2.71 22.83 24.87
N VAL A 6 1.93 23.34 23.92
CA VAL A 6 1.12 22.49 23.04
C VAL A 6 1.96 22.10 21.84
N CYS A 7 2.23 20.81 21.68
CA CYS A 7 3.10 20.29 20.64
C CYS A 7 2.28 19.58 19.58
N PHE A 8 1.90 20.30 18.52
CA PHE A 8 1.31 19.68 17.33
C PHE A 8 2.38 18.90 16.58
N PHE A 9 2.13 17.61 16.40
CA PHE A 9 2.97 16.69 15.64
C PHE A 9 2.15 16.07 14.53
N TRP A 10 2.51 16.35 13.28
CA TRP A 10 1.85 15.85 12.09
C TRP A 10 2.71 14.77 11.42
N HIS A 11 2.20 13.55 11.38
CA HIS A 11 2.87 12.42 10.74
C HIS A 11 2.49 12.29 9.27
N MET A 12 3.44 12.52 8.37
CA MET A 12 3.24 12.44 6.91
C MET A 12 3.78 11.14 6.37
N HIS A 13 2.89 10.28 5.89
CA HIS A 13 3.27 8.97 5.38
C HIS A 13 2.48 8.56 4.15
N GLN A 14 3.13 7.77 3.30
CA GLN A 14 2.48 6.95 2.29
C GLN A 14 3.31 5.65 2.13
N PRO A 15 2.65 4.50 1.93
CA PRO A 15 3.31 3.27 1.49
C PRO A 15 4.19 3.50 0.26
N TYR A 16 5.20 2.66 0.08
CA TYR A 16 6.06 2.72 -1.10
C TYR A 16 5.34 2.07 -2.31
N TYR A 17 4.61 2.87 -3.08
CA TYR A 17 3.79 2.39 -4.21
C TYR A 17 4.58 2.11 -5.49
N THR A 18 5.85 2.51 -5.51
CA THR A 18 6.69 2.44 -6.70
C THR A 18 7.28 1.05 -6.85
N ASP A 19 7.11 0.44 -8.02
CA ASP A 19 7.92 -0.69 -8.44
C ASP A 19 9.20 -0.15 -9.09
N PRO A 20 10.38 -0.30 -8.44
CA PRO A 20 11.63 0.28 -8.91
C PRO A 20 12.10 -0.31 -10.25
N LEU A 21 11.68 -1.52 -10.61
CA LEU A 21 12.12 -2.19 -11.83
C LEU A 21 11.42 -1.64 -13.07
N VAL A 22 10.15 -1.26 -12.95
CA VAL A 22 9.37 -0.68 -14.06
C VAL A 22 9.23 0.84 -13.98
N CYS A 23 9.71 1.46 -12.89
CA CYS A 23 9.62 2.90 -12.66
C CYS A 23 8.18 3.45 -12.71
N SER A 24 7.23 2.68 -12.18
CA SER A 24 5.81 3.04 -12.14
C SER A 24 5.27 2.90 -10.73
N ALA A 25 4.41 3.84 -10.33
CA ALA A 25 3.65 3.76 -9.10
C ALA A 25 2.22 3.32 -9.40
N SER A 26 1.67 2.39 -8.64
CA SER A 26 0.31 1.92 -8.90
C SER A 26 -0.76 2.90 -8.38
N MET A 27 -0.47 3.62 -7.30
CA MET A 27 -1.43 4.52 -6.66
C MET A 27 -1.01 5.99 -6.71
N PRO A 28 -1.98 6.92 -6.76
CA PRO A 28 -1.72 8.34 -6.99
C PRO A 28 -1.52 9.14 -5.71
N TRP A 29 -1.65 8.51 -4.55
CA TRP A 29 -1.85 9.19 -3.26
C TRP A 29 -0.70 10.10 -2.88
N VAL A 30 0.55 9.73 -3.18
CA VAL A 30 1.72 10.62 -3.01
C VAL A 30 1.53 11.95 -3.75
N ARG A 31 1.16 11.89 -5.04
CA ARG A 31 0.95 13.08 -5.87
C ARG A 31 -0.26 13.88 -5.39
N LEU A 32 -1.36 13.20 -5.09
CA LEU A 32 -2.62 13.87 -4.76
C LEU A 32 -2.57 14.55 -3.38
N HIS A 33 -2.08 13.87 -2.34
CA HIS A 33 -1.90 14.48 -1.01
C HIS A 33 -0.87 15.60 -1.02
N ALA A 34 0.15 15.53 -1.88
CA ALA A 34 1.10 16.64 -2.07
C ALA A 34 0.44 17.92 -2.58
N THR A 35 -0.72 17.86 -3.24
CA THR A 35 -1.42 19.07 -3.71
C THR A 35 -2.43 19.63 -2.71
N LYS A 36 -2.64 18.92 -1.60
CA LYS A 36 -3.54 19.28 -0.50
C LYS A 36 -2.78 19.18 0.81
N ALA A 37 -2.96 18.10 1.57
CA ALA A 37 -2.45 17.91 2.92
C ALA A 37 -1.06 18.49 3.19
N TYR A 38 -0.03 18.02 2.48
CA TYR A 38 1.35 18.42 2.74
C TYR A 38 1.59 19.89 2.39
N TYR A 39 1.00 20.36 1.30
CA TYR A 39 1.15 21.75 0.86
C TYR A 39 0.38 22.71 1.77
N ASP A 40 -0.85 22.35 2.09
CA ASP A 40 -1.81 23.10 2.89
C ASP A 40 -1.30 23.34 4.30
N MET A 41 -0.71 22.33 4.94
CA MET A 41 -0.12 22.49 6.26
C MET A 41 1.07 23.44 6.26
N ALA A 42 1.97 23.33 5.27
CA ALA A 42 3.07 24.27 5.13
C ALA A 42 2.57 25.69 4.83
N TYR A 43 1.51 25.82 4.03
CA TYR A 43 0.86 27.10 3.75
C TYR A 43 0.29 27.75 5.03
N LEU A 44 -0.36 26.99 5.92
CA LEU A 44 -0.82 27.53 7.21
C LEU A 44 0.33 28.05 8.06
N MET A 45 1.48 27.37 8.07
CA MET A 45 2.66 27.86 8.80
C MET A 45 3.17 29.19 8.23
N ASP A 46 3.02 29.44 6.94
CA ASP A 46 3.29 30.76 6.35
C ASP A 46 2.29 31.84 6.80
N GLN A 47 1.03 31.47 7.05
CA GLN A 47 0.00 32.42 7.52
C GLN A 47 0.10 32.73 9.03
N PHE A 48 0.61 31.80 9.83
CA PHE A 48 0.68 31.91 11.29
C PHE A 48 2.12 31.75 11.80
N PRO A 49 3.00 32.76 11.59
CA PRO A 49 4.43 32.66 11.88
C PRO A 49 4.77 32.46 13.37
N GLU A 50 3.85 32.81 14.29
CA GLU A 50 4.03 32.62 15.74
C GLU A 50 3.69 31.19 16.21
N VAL A 51 3.03 30.40 15.36
CA VAL A 51 2.71 29.01 15.66
C VAL A 51 3.86 28.11 15.24
N HIS A 52 4.37 27.37 16.22
CA HIS A 52 5.45 26.40 16.03
C HIS A 52 4.89 24.96 16.08
N ALA A 53 5.36 24.09 15.20
CA ALA A 53 4.86 22.72 15.07
C ALA A 53 5.94 21.74 14.62
N THR A 54 5.72 20.46 14.91
CA THR A 54 6.60 19.37 14.47
C THR A 54 5.95 18.64 13.30
N PHE A 55 6.72 18.39 12.25
CA PHE A 55 6.29 17.55 11.13
C PHE A 55 7.23 16.35 11.02
N ASN A 56 6.65 15.20 10.73
CA ASN A 56 7.39 14.00 10.42
C ASN A 56 7.18 13.65 8.97
N PHE A 57 8.26 13.40 8.25
CA PHE A 57 8.20 12.82 6.91
C PHE A 57 8.87 11.46 6.92
N THR A 58 8.13 10.45 6.51
CA THR A 58 8.70 9.13 6.26
C THR A 58 9.67 9.20 5.07
N PRO A 59 10.84 8.55 5.14
CA PRO A 59 11.81 8.57 4.04
C PRO A 59 11.24 8.00 2.73
N SER A 60 10.43 6.93 2.80
CA SER A 60 9.74 6.36 1.63
C SER A 60 8.81 7.37 0.93
N LEU A 61 8.09 8.21 1.68
CA LEU A 61 7.28 9.29 1.10
C LEU A 61 8.15 10.34 0.40
N LEU A 62 9.22 10.80 1.07
CA LEU A 62 10.13 11.79 0.50
C LEU A 62 10.82 11.29 -0.77
N LEU A 63 11.20 10.02 -0.81
CA LEU A 63 11.73 9.37 -2.00
C LEU A 63 10.71 9.44 -3.15
N GLN A 64 9.47 9.02 -2.92
CA GLN A 64 8.43 9.06 -3.94
C GLN A 64 8.11 10.48 -4.41
N LEU A 65 8.10 11.49 -3.52
CA LEU A 65 7.94 12.89 -3.89
C LEU A 65 9.06 13.37 -4.84
N GLN A 66 10.30 12.95 -4.59
CA GLN A 66 11.44 13.26 -5.48
C GLN A 66 11.32 12.54 -6.84
N GLU A 67 10.92 11.27 -6.84
CA GLU A 67 10.77 10.46 -8.05
C GLU A 67 9.63 10.94 -8.95
N ILE A 68 8.46 11.22 -8.37
CA ILE A 68 7.29 11.77 -9.08
C ILE A 68 7.55 13.22 -9.49
N GLY A 69 8.11 14.05 -8.60
CA GLY A 69 8.41 15.45 -8.89
C GLY A 69 9.40 15.61 -10.06
N SER A 70 10.44 14.77 -10.10
CA SER A 70 11.39 14.74 -11.22
C SER A 70 10.79 14.19 -12.51
N GLY A 71 9.69 13.43 -12.43
CA GLY A 71 9.09 12.72 -13.55
C GLY A 71 9.81 11.42 -13.91
N LYS A 72 10.69 10.92 -13.02
CA LYS A 72 11.33 9.60 -13.14
C LYS A 72 10.31 8.48 -12.99
N VAL A 73 9.32 8.68 -12.13
CA VAL A 73 8.21 7.76 -11.89
C VAL A 73 6.90 8.45 -12.27
N LEU A 74 6.03 7.70 -12.95
CA LEU A 74 4.65 8.10 -13.19
C LEU A 74 3.74 7.18 -12.38
N ASP A 75 2.71 7.76 -11.75
CA ASP A 75 1.63 6.94 -11.21
C ASP A 75 0.61 6.61 -12.31
N LEU A 76 -0.01 5.43 -12.24
CA LEU A 76 -0.93 4.97 -13.29
C LEU A 76 -2.10 5.95 -13.54
N PHE A 77 -2.60 6.59 -12.49
CA PHE A 77 -3.70 7.56 -12.64
C PHE A 77 -3.22 8.77 -13.44
N LEU A 78 -1.98 9.22 -13.25
CA LEU A 78 -1.40 10.29 -14.04
C LEU A 78 -1.23 9.86 -15.51
N GLU A 79 -0.80 8.63 -15.78
CA GLU A 79 -0.70 8.12 -17.15
C GLU A 79 -2.03 8.18 -17.89
N HIS A 80 -3.10 7.68 -17.25
CA HIS A 80 -4.46 7.73 -17.79
C HIS A 80 -5.04 9.14 -17.83
N ALA A 81 -4.70 10.02 -16.88
CA ALA A 81 -5.10 11.42 -16.91
C ALA A 81 -4.45 12.17 -18.09
N GLN A 82 -3.21 11.83 -18.45
CA GLN A 82 -2.50 12.48 -19.56
C GLN A 82 -3.00 12.05 -20.94
N ARG A 83 -3.60 10.86 -21.08
CA ARG A 83 -4.06 10.39 -22.39
C ARG A 83 -5.16 11.30 -22.92
N PRO A 84 -5.11 11.76 -24.19
CA PRO A 84 -6.20 12.53 -24.79
C PRO A 84 -7.51 11.74 -24.71
N ALA A 85 -8.60 12.39 -24.33
CA ALA A 85 -9.85 11.67 -24.07
C ALA A 85 -10.41 10.96 -25.31
N VAL A 86 -10.06 11.45 -26.50
CA VAL A 86 -10.43 10.88 -27.80
C VAL A 86 -9.71 9.55 -28.08
N ASP A 87 -8.50 9.38 -27.56
CA ASP A 87 -7.63 8.23 -27.82
C ASP A 87 -7.80 7.11 -26.80
N LEU A 88 -8.59 7.33 -25.73
CA LEU A 88 -8.80 6.34 -24.68
C LEU A 88 -9.40 5.04 -25.23
N THR A 89 -8.74 3.92 -24.93
CA THR A 89 -9.29 2.59 -25.19
C THR A 89 -10.50 2.30 -24.29
N LEU A 90 -11.24 1.23 -24.57
CA LEU A 90 -12.37 0.86 -23.72
C LEU A 90 -11.95 0.50 -22.29
N GLU A 91 -10.79 -0.12 -22.13
CA GLU A 91 -10.20 -0.46 -20.83
C GLU A 91 -9.79 0.79 -20.05
N GLU A 92 -9.12 1.74 -20.72
CA GLU A 92 -8.75 3.00 -20.08
C GLU A 92 -9.99 3.81 -19.68
N LYS A 93 -11.05 3.80 -20.50
CA LYS A 93 -12.35 4.40 -20.12
C LYS A 93 -12.94 3.73 -18.89
N ALA A 94 -12.91 2.39 -18.84
CA ALA A 94 -13.38 1.64 -17.67
C ALA A 94 -12.55 1.99 -16.42
N PHE A 95 -11.23 2.12 -16.56
CA PHE A 95 -10.34 2.56 -15.49
C PHE A 95 -10.73 3.93 -14.94
N LEU A 96 -10.90 4.93 -15.83
CA LEU A 96 -11.35 6.27 -15.41
C LEU A 96 -12.68 6.20 -14.67
N VAL A 97 -13.67 5.52 -15.25
CA VAL A 97 -15.02 5.41 -14.68
C VAL A 97 -15.00 4.72 -13.32
N ARG A 98 -14.09 3.77 -13.07
CA ARG A 98 -13.91 3.13 -11.76
C ARG A 98 -13.20 4.03 -10.75
N HIS A 99 -12.03 4.55 -11.12
CA HIS A 99 -11.07 5.09 -10.17
C HIS A 99 -11.02 6.62 -10.10
N PHE A 100 -11.53 7.35 -11.10
CA PHE A 100 -11.48 8.82 -11.09
C PHE A 100 -12.56 9.44 -10.19
N PHE A 101 -13.20 8.63 -9.34
CA PHE A 101 -14.04 9.04 -8.22
C PHE A 101 -13.45 8.61 -6.87
N SER A 102 -12.21 8.12 -6.82
CA SER A 102 -11.48 7.83 -5.59
C SER A 102 -11.05 9.13 -4.91
N ALA A 103 -12.01 9.71 -4.19
CA ALA A 103 -11.95 10.89 -3.34
C ALA A 103 -13.18 10.85 -2.42
N ASN A 104 -13.19 11.59 -1.31
CA ASN A 104 -14.39 11.65 -0.48
C ASN A 104 -15.58 12.27 -1.25
N TRP A 105 -16.62 11.48 -1.52
CA TRP A 105 -17.75 11.94 -2.35
C TRP A 105 -18.54 13.09 -1.73
N ALA A 106 -18.66 13.14 -0.39
CA ALA A 106 -19.46 14.15 0.28
C ALA A 106 -18.84 15.56 0.19
N THR A 107 -17.51 15.63 0.28
CA THR A 107 -16.76 16.89 0.41
C THR A 107 -15.99 17.27 -0.85
N MET A 108 -15.65 16.31 -1.71
CA MET A 108 -14.79 16.54 -2.87
C MET A 108 -15.46 16.26 -4.22
N VAL A 109 -16.58 15.53 -4.26
CA VAL A 109 -17.30 15.24 -5.51
C VAL A 109 -18.64 15.97 -5.58
N ARG A 110 -19.53 15.74 -4.62
CA ARG A 110 -20.89 16.32 -4.57
C ARG A 110 -20.92 17.86 -4.61
N PRO A 111 -19.96 18.60 -4.03
CA PRO A 111 -19.97 20.06 -4.11
C PRO A 111 -19.76 20.62 -5.52
N TYR A 112 -19.26 19.83 -6.47
CA TYR A 112 -18.99 20.26 -7.84
C TYR A 112 -20.05 19.68 -8.80
N PRO A 113 -20.97 20.50 -9.35
CA PRO A 113 -22.14 20.00 -10.06
C PRO A 113 -21.83 19.05 -11.21
N ARG A 114 -20.82 19.34 -12.03
CA ARG A 114 -20.46 18.47 -13.15
C ARG A 114 -19.80 17.18 -12.69
N TYR A 115 -18.94 17.23 -11.67
CA TYR A 115 -18.30 16.02 -11.16
C TYR A 115 -19.33 15.07 -10.54
N HIS A 116 -20.28 15.63 -9.78
CA HIS A 116 -21.41 14.89 -9.23
C HIS A 116 -22.31 14.28 -10.32
N GLU A 117 -22.62 15.02 -11.38
CA GLU A 117 -23.38 14.51 -12.53
C GLU A 117 -22.71 13.26 -13.15
N LEU A 118 -21.38 13.28 -13.29
CA LEU A 118 -20.60 12.15 -13.80
C LEU A 118 -20.63 10.96 -12.83
N LEU A 119 -20.58 11.19 -11.52
CA LEU A 119 -20.73 10.14 -10.51
C LEU A 119 -22.13 9.51 -10.57
N VAL A 120 -23.19 10.31 -10.68
CA VAL A 120 -24.56 9.83 -10.83
C VAL A 120 -24.71 8.99 -12.11
N LYS A 121 -24.08 9.42 -13.22
CA LYS A 121 -24.08 8.67 -14.47
C LYS A 121 -23.33 7.33 -14.37
N ARG A 122 -22.20 7.31 -13.64
CA ARG A 122 -21.46 6.08 -13.32
C ARG A 122 -22.32 5.10 -12.53
N GLY A 123 -23.13 5.60 -11.60
CA GLY A 123 -23.88 4.83 -10.62
C GLY A 123 -23.11 4.70 -9.30
N LEU A 124 -23.79 4.43 -8.19
CA LEU A 124 -23.14 4.29 -6.87
C LEU A 124 -22.59 2.87 -6.66
N ASP A 125 -23.30 1.87 -7.16
CA ASP A 125 -22.89 0.47 -7.15
C ASP A 125 -22.28 0.10 -8.50
N LEU A 126 -21.06 -0.45 -8.49
CA LEU A 126 -20.34 -0.89 -9.69
C LEU A 126 -20.10 -2.41 -9.63
N PRO A 127 -20.97 -3.22 -10.24
CA PRO A 127 -20.62 -4.62 -10.53
C PRO A 127 -19.49 -4.64 -11.56
N GLU A 128 -18.42 -5.41 -11.32
CA GLU A 128 -17.21 -5.39 -12.18
C GLU A 128 -17.51 -5.72 -13.65
N HIS A 129 -18.41 -6.67 -13.91
CA HIS A 129 -18.81 -7.09 -15.26
C HIS A 129 -19.52 -5.98 -16.06
N ASP A 130 -20.09 -4.99 -15.37
CA ASP A 130 -20.83 -3.89 -15.99
C ASP A 130 -19.95 -2.70 -16.36
N LEU A 131 -18.70 -2.66 -15.89
CA LEU A 131 -17.85 -1.48 -16.02
C LEU A 131 -17.54 -1.11 -17.48
N PRO A 132 -17.20 -2.04 -18.41
CA PRO A 132 -17.04 -1.69 -19.83
C PRO A 132 -18.35 -1.20 -20.48
N ARG A 133 -19.49 -1.75 -20.05
CA ARG A 133 -20.82 -1.35 -20.54
C ARG A 133 -21.16 0.06 -20.07
N ILE A 134 -20.85 0.40 -18.82
CA ILE A 134 -21.03 1.75 -18.26
C ILE A 134 -20.07 2.72 -18.95
N ALA A 135 -18.81 2.36 -19.14
CA ALA A 135 -17.79 3.18 -19.80
C ALA A 135 -18.19 3.60 -21.21
N ARG A 136 -18.85 2.73 -21.98
CA ARG A 136 -19.39 3.06 -23.33
C ARG A 136 -20.46 4.16 -23.32
N ARG A 137 -21.11 4.41 -22.18
CA ARG A 137 -22.14 5.46 -22.06
C ARG A 137 -21.54 6.85 -21.93
N PHE A 138 -20.26 6.96 -21.58
CA PHE A 138 -19.56 8.23 -21.45
C PHE A 138 -19.06 8.69 -22.83
N SER A 139 -19.41 9.92 -23.19
CA SER A 139 -18.87 10.62 -24.35
C SER A 139 -17.43 11.05 -24.10
N THR A 140 -16.70 11.36 -25.18
CA THR A 140 -15.32 11.89 -25.10
C THR A 140 -15.23 13.14 -24.21
N GLN A 141 -16.18 14.08 -24.33
CA GLN A 141 -16.18 15.29 -23.49
C GLN A 141 -16.45 14.99 -22.02
N GLU A 142 -17.30 14.00 -21.71
CA GLU A 142 -17.55 13.59 -20.31
C GLU A 142 -16.33 12.91 -19.68
N LEU A 143 -15.59 12.12 -20.47
CA LEU A 143 -14.33 11.52 -20.03
C LEU A 143 -13.25 12.59 -19.80
N LEU A 144 -13.15 13.59 -20.69
CA LEU A 144 -12.25 14.72 -20.49
C LEU A 144 -12.62 15.53 -19.24
N ASP A 145 -13.91 15.82 -19.05
CA ASP A 145 -14.37 16.49 -17.83
C ASP A 145 -14.08 15.66 -16.58
N LEU A 146 -14.18 14.32 -16.65
CA LEU A 146 -13.83 13.42 -15.55
C LEU A 146 -12.32 13.42 -15.25
N GLN A 147 -11.47 13.35 -16.28
CA GLN A 147 -10.01 13.45 -16.14
C GLN A 147 -9.59 14.72 -15.42
N VAL A 148 -10.21 15.84 -15.81
CA VAL A 148 -9.97 17.14 -15.19
C VAL A 148 -10.48 17.18 -13.76
N TRP A 149 -11.74 16.79 -13.52
CA TRP A 149 -12.34 16.90 -12.20
C TRP A 149 -11.68 16.07 -11.13
N HIS A 150 -11.28 14.83 -11.46
CA HIS A 150 -10.51 14.01 -10.54
C HIS A 150 -9.30 14.78 -10.02
N ASN A 151 -8.44 15.26 -10.91
CA ASN A 151 -7.23 15.97 -10.54
C ASN A 151 -7.50 17.34 -9.89
N LEU A 152 -8.52 18.07 -10.34
CA LEU A 152 -8.87 19.40 -9.84
C LEU A 152 -9.45 19.38 -8.41
N ALA A 153 -10.22 18.34 -8.08
CA ALA A 153 -10.83 18.18 -6.76
C ALA A 153 -9.80 17.92 -5.65
N TRP A 154 -8.65 17.36 -6.00
CA TRP A 154 -7.56 17.07 -5.06
C TRP A 154 -6.71 18.26 -4.64
N PHE A 155 -6.80 19.41 -5.32
CA PHE A 155 -6.10 20.61 -4.86
C PHE A 155 -6.69 21.17 -3.56
N GLY A 156 -5.82 21.36 -2.57
CA GLY A 156 -6.12 21.95 -1.28
C GLY A 156 -6.24 23.47 -1.27
N TYR A 157 -6.53 24.04 -0.10
CA TYR A 157 -6.74 25.48 0.04
C TYR A 157 -5.46 26.28 -0.24
N GLY A 158 -4.30 25.81 0.22
CA GLY A 158 -3.02 26.51 0.02
C GLY A 158 -2.60 26.53 -1.44
N THR A 159 -2.84 25.45 -2.18
CA THR A 159 -2.53 25.41 -3.63
C THR A 159 -3.51 26.27 -4.44
N LEU A 160 -4.79 26.33 -4.08
CA LEU A 160 -5.76 27.22 -4.72
C LEU A 160 -5.40 28.69 -4.56
N GLN A 161 -4.90 29.08 -3.38
CA GLN A 161 -4.43 30.45 -3.14
C GLN A 161 -3.17 30.76 -3.94
N GLN A 162 -2.22 29.81 -4.03
CA GLN A 162 -1.01 29.98 -4.81
C GLN A 162 -1.27 30.07 -6.32
N TYR A 163 -2.22 29.30 -6.85
CA TYR A 163 -2.49 29.16 -8.27
C TYR A 163 -3.93 29.56 -8.61
N PRO A 164 -4.23 30.87 -8.81
CA PRO A 164 -5.59 31.38 -9.04
C PRO A 164 -6.32 30.74 -10.22
N ARG A 165 -5.57 30.21 -11.19
CA ARG A 165 -6.10 29.48 -12.33
C ARG A 165 -6.93 28.25 -11.91
N LEU A 166 -6.54 27.55 -10.85
CA LEU A 166 -7.29 26.41 -10.32
C LEU A 166 -8.72 26.82 -9.90
N ALA A 167 -8.86 27.99 -9.28
CA ALA A 167 -10.16 28.54 -8.91
C ALA A 167 -11.01 28.88 -10.16
N ALA A 168 -10.39 29.47 -11.19
CA ALA A 168 -11.07 29.75 -12.46
C ALA A 168 -11.55 28.45 -13.15
N LEU A 169 -10.77 27.38 -13.10
CA LEU A 169 -11.16 26.07 -13.64
C LEU A 169 -12.29 25.42 -12.83
N ARG A 170 -12.29 25.57 -11.50
CA ARG A 170 -13.43 25.14 -10.67
C ARG A 170 -14.72 25.88 -11.03
N GLN A 171 -14.63 27.18 -11.29
CA GLN A 171 -15.77 27.99 -11.74
C GLN A 171 -16.24 27.59 -13.15
N LYS A 172 -15.31 27.29 -14.07
CA LYS A 172 -15.62 26.79 -15.42
C LYS A 172 -16.50 25.53 -15.35
N ASN A 173 -16.20 24.63 -14.42
CA ASN A 173 -16.99 23.46 -14.03
C ASN A 173 -17.26 22.38 -15.09
N ARG A 174 -17.35 22.71 -16.39
CA ARG A 174 -17.63 21.75 -17.47
C ARG A 174 -17.07 22.24 -18.80
N GLY A 175 -17.02 21.35 -19.79
CA GLY A 175 -16.52 21.70 -21.12
C GLY A 175 -15.03 22.02 -21.07
N PHE A 176 -14.29 21.24 -20.27
CA PHE A 176 -12.85 21.39 -20.18
C PHE A 176 -12.20 21.03 -21.50
N THR A 177 -11.05 21.65 -21.75
CA THR A 177 -10.21 21.40 -22.92
C THR A 177 -9.02 20.54 -22.52
N GLU A 178 -8.36 19.93 -23.51
CA GLU A 178 -7.08 19.24 -23.31
C GLU A 178 -6.01 20.19 -22.74
N ASP A 179 -6.04 21.47 -23.11
CA ASP A 179 -5.14 22.48 -22.55
C ASP A 179 -5.42 22.75 -21.06
N ASP A 180 -6.69 22.84 -20.64
CA ASP A 180 -7.02 22.95 -19.22
C ASP A 180 -6.51 21.73 -18.42
N LYS A 181 -6.61 20.53 -19.01
CA LYS A 181 -6.10 19.29 -18.42
C LYS A 181 -4.58 19.34 -18.27
N HIS A 182 -3.86 19.70 -19.34
CA HIS A 182 -2.40 19.84 -19.29
C HIS A 182 -1.94 20.85 -18.24
N GLU A 183 -2.64 21.99 -18.12
CA GLU A 183 -2.34 23.03 -17.15
C GLU A 183 -2.51 22.54 -15.70
N ILE A 184 -3.60 21.82 -15.40
CA ILE A 184 -3.84 21.21 -14.09
C ILE A 184 -2.72 20.22 -13.74
N LEU A 185 -2.39 19.30 -14.65
CA LEU A 185 -1.36 18.29 -14.41
C LEU A 185 0.03 18.92 -14.24
N ALA A 186 0.32 20.01 -14.97
CA ALA A 186 1.55 20.77 -14.80
C ALA A 186 1.62 21.44 -13.41
N ILE A 187 0.53 22.05 -12.94
CA ILE A 187 0.46 22.64 -11.60
C ILE A 187 0.61 21.58 -10.51
N GLN A 188 0.05 20.37 -10.67
CA GLN A 188 0.26 19.28 -9.72
C GLN A 188 1.75 18.93 -9.59
N ARG A 189 2.47 18.82 -10.72
CA ARG A 189 3.92 18.56 -10.70
C ARG A 189 4.69 19.68 -10.00
N LEU A 190 4.34 20.94 -10.26
CA LEU A 190 4.97 22.09 -9.57
C LEU A 190 4.71 22.06 -8.06
N ALA A 191 3.50 21.73 -7.63
CA ALA A 191 3.16 21.61 -6.21
C ALA A 191 3.98 20.49 -5.52
N VAL A 192 4.09 19.31 -6.16
CA VAL A 192 4.94 18.20 -5.66
C VAL A 192 6.39 18.63 -5.51
N GLN A 193 6.94 19.33 -6.52
CA GLN A 193 8.32 19.82 -6.51
C GLN A 193 8.59 20.86 -5.41
N ASP A 194 7.59 21.63 -5.01
CA ASP A 194 7.73 22.70 -4.00
C ASP A 194 7.61 22.19 -2.56
N ILE A 195 7.13 20.97 -2.30
CA ILE A 195 6.97 20.44 -0.92
C ILE A 195 8.28 20.51 -0.14
N VAL A 196 9.34 19.83 -0.59
CA VAL A 196 10.61 19.79 0.14
C VAL A 196 11.23 21.19 0.29
N PRO A 197 11.35 22.02 -0.77
CA PRO A 197 11.82 23.40 -0.63
C PRO A 197 11.00 24.24 0.36
N ARG A 198 9.68 24.09 0.38
CA ARG A 198 8.79 24.83 1.30
C ARG A 198 9.05 24.47 2.74
N TYR A 199 9.08 23.18 3.07
CA TYR A 199 9.41 22.75 4.43
C TYR A 199 10.83 23.17 4.85
N ARG A 200 11.82 23.15 3.95
CA ARG A 200 13.17 23.70 4.26
C ARG A 200 13.12 25.15 4.70
N ARG A 201 12.38 26.01 4.00
CA ARG A 201 12.21 27.43 4.37
C ARG A 201 11.61 27.60 5.76
N LEU A 202 10.65 26.74 6.15
CA LEU A 202 10.03 26.76 7.47
C LEU A 202 11.02 26.38 8.59
N VAL A 203 11.88 25.38 8.35
CA VAL A 203 12.93 25.00 9.31
C VAL A 203 14.03 26.05 9.38
N ASP A 204 14.39 26.69 8.26
CA ASP A 204 15.45 27.70 8.22
C ASP A 204 15.09 29.00 8.96
N ARG A 205 13.79 29.23 9.23
CA ARG A 205 13.31 30.31 10.11
C ARG A 205 12.96 29.86 11.54
N ASP A 206 13.37 28.65 11.91
CA ASP A 206 13.15 28.05 13.25
C ASP A 206 11.68 27.99 13.70
N GLN A 207 10.73 27.92 12.76
CA GLN A 207 9.30 27.83 13.09
C GLN A 207 8.86 26.37 13.28
N ILE A 208 9.45 25.44 12.52
CA ILE A 208 9.07 24.03 12.57
C ILE A 208 10.27 23.14 12.87
N GLU A 209 9.98 21.97 13.43
CA GLU A 209 10.91 20.86 13.54
C GLU A 209 10.54 19.77 12.54
N LEU A 210 11.54 19.23 11.82
CA LEU A 210 11.38 18.05 10.98
C LEU A 210 11.98 16.82 11.65
N THR A 211 11.21 15.74 11.65
CA THR A 211 11.59 14.43 12.23
C THR A 211 11.51 13.33 11.18
N THR A 212 12.00 12.14 11.53
CA THR A 212 12.00 10.98 10.65
C THR A 212 11.38 9.74 11.31
N THR A 213 11.33 8.66 10.54
CA THR A 213 10.74 7.35 10.84
C THR A 213 11.63 6.29 10.17
N PRO A 214 11.66 5.01 10.60
CA PRO A 214 12.41 3.99 9.87
C PRO A 214 12.02 3.97 8.39
N PHE A 215 13.00 3.73 7.50
CA PHE A 215 12.95 4.18 6.10
C PHE A 215 11.66 3.80 5.33
N PHE A 216 11.28 2.53 5.36
CA PHE A 216 10.08 2.01 4.68
C PHE A 216 8.92 1.78 5.64
N HIS A 217 8.91 2.51 6.76
CA HIS A 217 7.86 2.45 7.77
C HIS A 217 7.56 1.04 8.36
N PRO A 218 8.55 0.16 8.65
CA PRO A 218 8.29 -1.10 9.33
C PRO A 218 7.81 -0.91 10.78
N ILE A 219 7.01 -1.85 11.29
CA ILE A 219 6.82 -2.01 12.74
C ILE A 219 8.14 -2.52 13.34
N LEU A 220 9.00 -1.58 13.73
CA LEU A 220 10.38 -1.85 14.12
C LEU A 220 10.51 -2.96 15.19
N PRO A 221 9.64 -3.03 16.23
CA PRO A 221 9.66 -4.15 17.17
C PRO A 221 9.48 -5.53 16.52
N LEU A 222 8.62 -5.66 15.49
CA LEU A 222 8.38 -6.93 14.80
C LEU A 222 9.54 -7.32 13.88
N VAL A 223 10.20 -6.34 13.26
CA VAL A 223 11.43 -6.58 12.48
C VAL A 223 12.57 -7.03 13.41
N ILE A 224 12.68 -6.41 14.60
CA ILE A 224 13.65 -6.83 15.61
C ILE A 224 13.40 -8.29 16.01
N ASP A 225 12.18 -8.63 16.42
CA ASP A 225 11.78 -9.99 16.79
C ASP A 225 10.25 -10.13 16.91
N THR A 226 9.62 -10.95 16.07
CA THR A 226 8.15 -11.16 16.12
C THR A 226 7.65 -11.77 17.44
N ASN A 227 8.53 -12.41 18.23
CA ASN A 227 8.14 -12.93 19.54
C ASN A 227 7.92 -11.83 20.60
N ILE A 228 8.34 -10.58 20.35
CA ILE A 228 8.08 -9.45 21.28
C ILE A 228 6.56 -9.26 21.47
N THR A 229 5.74 -9.60 20.47
CA THR A 229 4.27 -9.60 20.55
C THR A 229 3.73 -10.35 21.77
N ARG A 230 4.39 -11.43 22.20
CA ARG A 230 3.94 -12.22 23.37
C ARG A 230 3.89 -11.42 24.67
N ARG A 231 4.60 -10.30 24.78
CA ARG A 231 4.54 -9.41 25.96
C ARG A 231 3.19 -8.77 26.13
N ALA A 232 2.60 -8.29 25.04
CA ALA A 232 1.28 -7.64 25.05
C ALA A 232 0.15 -8.65 24.80
N ARG A 233 0.41 -9.67 23.97
CA ARG A 233 -0.57 -10.63 23.45
C ARG A 233 0.00 -12.06 23.44
N PRO A 234 0.12 -12.71 24.61
CA PRO A 234 0.59 -14.10 24.69
C PRO A 234 -0.39 -15.10 24.04
N ASP A 235 -1.64 -14.68 23.83
CA ASP A 235 -2.76 -15.43 23.27
C ASP A 235 -2.72 -15.59 21.74
N LEU A 236 -2.03 -14.69 21.02
CA LEU A 236 -2.06 -14.68 19.56
C LEU A 236 -1.24 -15.85 18.96
N PRO A 237 -1.74 -16.49 17.89
CA PRO A 237 -0.93 -17.38 17.09
C PRO A 237 0.13 -16.54 16.35
N LEU A 238 1.38 -16.97 16.37
CA LEU A 238 2.50 -16.24 15.76
C LEU A 238 3.04 -17.01 14.55
N PRO A 239 3.64 -16.31 13.56
CA PRO A 239 4.31 -16.96 12.44
C PRO A 239 5.58 -17.66 12.92
N THR A 240 6.30 -18.29 11.98
CA THR A 240 7.69 -18.68 12.23
C THR A 240 8.47 -17.45 12.70
N ARG A 241 9.23 -17.59 13.78
CA ARG A 241 9.93 -16.46 14.41
C ARG A 241 10.82 -15.75 13.39
N PHE A 242 10.47 -14.50 13.06
CA PHE A 242 11.29 -13.60 12.28
C PHE A 242 12.13 -12.75 13.23
N ARG A 243 13.42 -12.58 12.93
CA ARG A 243 14.36 -11.86 13.79
C ARG A 243 15.47 -11.19 12.98
N ALA A 244 15.36 -9.88 12.79
CA ALA A 244 16.25 -9.09 11.95
C ALA A 244 16.64 -7.73 12.58
N PRO A 245 17.26 -7.70 13.78
CA PRO A 245 17.65 -6.42 14.42
C PRO A 245 18.65 -5.59 13.61
N LYS A 246 19.41 -6.21 12.68
CA LYS A 246 20.31 -5.48 11.77
C LYS A 246 19.54 -4.70 10.71
N ASP A 247 18.41 -5.23 10.25
CA ASP A 247 17.57 -4.59 9.24
C ASP A 247 16.92 -3.35 9.86
N ALA A 248 16.45 -3.46 11.10
CA ALA A 248 16.02 -2.32 11.93
C ALA A 248 17.09 -1.23 12.08
N ASP A 249 18.35 -1.59 12.37
CA ASP A 249 19.47 -0.64 12.45
C ASP A 249 19.75 0.05 11.09
N VAL A 250 19.76 -0.71 10.00
CA VAL A 250 19.97 -0.17 8.65
C VAL A 250 18.85 0.81 8.27
N GLN A 251 17.59 0.45 8.50
CA GLN A 251 16.45 1.32 8.19
C GLN A 251 16.50 2.65 8.97
N LEU A 252 16.94 2.64 10.24
CA LEU A 252 17.14 3.86 11.03
C LEU A 252 18.32 4.70 10.50
N ARG A 253 19.47 4.08 10.19
CA ARG A 253 20.63 4.79 9.65
C ARG A 253 20.33 5.43 8.30
N GLN A 254 19.64 4.70 7.42
CA GLN A 254 19.23 5.20 6.12
C GLN A 254 18.24 6.36 6.26
N ALA A 255 17.31 6.30 7.21
CA ALA A 255 16.37 7.39 7.48
C ALA A 255 17.09 8.69 7.90
N VAL A 256 18.01 8.60 8.86
CA VAL A 256 18.80 9.74 9.34
C VAL A 256 19.64 10.35 8.21
N GLU A 257 20.30 9.50 7.43
CA GLU A 257 21.11 9.93 6.30
C GLU A 257 20.28 10.59 5.20
N PHE A 258 19.14 10.00 4.84
CA PHE A 258 18.27 10.53 3.80
C PHE A 258 17.62 11.86 4.21
N HIS A 259 17.26 12.01 5.48
CA HIS A 259 16.80 13.28 6.02
C HIS A 259 17.91 14.34 5.96
N ARG A 260 19.17 13.98 6.29
CA ARG A 260 20.33 14.87 6.18
C ARG A 260 20.55 15.33 4.74
N THR A 261 20.48 14.45 3.76
CA THR A 261 20.65 14.82 2.35
C THR A 261 19.50 15.68 1.84
N THR A 262 18.27 15.40 2.27
CA THR A 262 17.06 16.09 1.79
C THR A 262 16.91 17.50 2.39
N PHE A 263 17.08 17.64 3.70
CA PHE A 263 16.85 18.89 4.44
C PHE A 263 18.13 19.61 4.87
N GLY A 264 19.31 19.02 4.66
CA GLY A 264 20.61 19.61 4.98
C GLY A 264 21.07 19.40 6.42
N ARG A 265 20.26 18.78 7.28
CA ARG A 265 20.58 18.49 8.69
C ARG A 265 20.00 17.12 9.11
N PRO A 266 20.66 16.36 10.00
CA PRO A 266 20.08 15.12 10.53
C PRO A 266 18.87 15.44 11.42
N PRO A 267 17.87 14.54 11.50
CA PRO A 267 16.75 14.68 12.42
C PRO A 267 17.19 14.37 13.86
N ILE A 268 16.52 14.97 14.82
CA ILE A 268 16.75 14.73 16.26
C ILE A 268 15.63 13.89 16.89
N GLY A 269 14.44 13.95 16.31
CA GLY A 269 13.26 13.19 16.72
C GLY A 269 12.94 12.00 15.83
N LEU A 270 12.36 10.98 16.45
CA LEU A 270 11.84 9.78 15.79
C LEU A 270 10.34 9.64 16.06
N TRP A 271 9.55 9.50 15.00
CA TRP A 271 8.28 8.79 15.11
C TRP A 271 8.55 7.33 14.79
N PRO A 272 8.43 6.41 15.76
CA PRO A 272 8.38 4.99 15.44
C PRO A 272 7.11 4.73 14.62
N SER A 273 7.18 3.93 13.56
CA SER A 273 6.02 3.57 12.76
C SER A 273 4.86 3.13 13.64
N GLU A 274 3.70 3.77 13.47
CA GLU A 274 2.49 3.49 14.26
C GLU A 274 2.70 3.70 15.78
N GLY A 275 3.60 4.60 16.17
CA GLY A 275 4.03 4.78 17.56
C GLY A 275 4.60 3.50 18.20
N SER A 276 5.08 2.54 17.40
CA SER A 276 5.47 1.21 17.87
C SER A 276 6.81 1.21 18.60
N VAL A 277 6.79 0.86 19.89
CA VAL A 277 7.98 0.89 20.75
C VAL A 277 8.22 -0.44 21.45
N CYS A 278 9.48 -0.75 21.72
CA CYS A 278 9.92 -1.82 22.62
C CYS A 278 11.26 -1.45 23.27
N PRO A 279 11.65 -2.02 24.42
CA PRO A 279 12.96 -1.76 25.04
C PRO A 279 14.15 -2.02 24.10
N GLU A 280 14.08 -3.06 23.26
CA GLU A 280 15.16 -3.50 22.38
C GLU A 280 15.56 -2.48 21.32
N MET A 281 14.65 -1.57 20.93
CA MET A 281 14.96 -0.57 19.91
C MET A 281 15.77 0.60 20.46
N LEU A 282 15.74 0.85 21.78
CA LEU A 282 16.32 2.07 22.38
C LEU A 282 17.83 2.22 22.10
N PRO A 283 18.66 1.16 22.20
CA PRO A 283 20.06 1.26 21.82
C PRO A 283 20.26 1.60 20.34
N LEU A 284 19.43 1.04 19.43
CA LEU A 284 19.50 1.31 17.99
C LEU A 284 19.16 2.78 17.69
N VAL A 285 18.11 3.30 18.32
CA VAL A 285 17.71 4.71 18.20
C VAL A 285 18.81 5.63 18.71
N HIS A 286 19.39 5.35 19.88
CA HIS A 286 20.46 6.18 20.44
C HIS A 286 21.71 6.21 19.55
N GLN A 287 22.13 5.05 19.04
CA GLN A 287 23.32 4.89 18.19
C GLN A 287 23.23 5.61 16.84
N THR A 288 22.03 5.92 16.37
CA THR A 288 21.81 6.68 15.12
C THR A 288 21.79 8.19 15.32
N GLY A 289 21.97 8.67 16.56
CA GLY A 289 22.05 10.10 16.87
C GLY A 289 20.71 10.74 17.22
N LEU A 290 19.61 9.97 17.15
CA LEU A 290 18.28 10.41 17.58
C LEU A 290 18.27 10.59 19.11
N ARG A 291 17.46 11.53 19.59
CA ARG A 291 17.45 11.98 21.00
C ARG A 291 16.10 11.89 21.67
N TRP A 292 15.03 11.88 20.89
CA TRP A 292 13.69 11.72 21.42
C TRP A 292 12.80 10.92 20.48
N LEU A 293 11.77 10.30 21.06
CA LEU A 293 10.69 9.65 20.32
C LEU A 293 9.32 9.96 20.95
N ALA A 294 8.24 9.64 20.24
CA ALA A 294 6.89 9.76 20.77
C ALA A 294 6.07 8.50 20.52
N THR A 295 5.09 8.25 21.39
CA THR A 295 4.13 7.15 21.29
C THR A 295 2.82 7.53 22.01
N ASP A 296 2.00 6.57 22.37
CA ASP A 296 0.64 6.76 22.87
C ASP A 296 0.51 6.58 24.39
N GLU A 297 -0.45 7.29 25.00
CA GLU A 297 -0.69 7.24 26.45
C GLU A 297 -1.02 5.85 27.01
N GLY A 298 -1.55 4.94 26.18
CA GLY A 298 -1.77 3.54 26.54
C GLY A 298 -0.47 2.78 26.82
N ILE A 299 0.60 3.12 26.09
CA ILE A 299 1.95 2.61 26.36
C ILE A 299 2.44 3.13 27.71
N LEU A 300 2.25 4.42 28.01
CA LEU A 300 2.62 4.99 29.31
C LEU A 300 1.87 4.33 30.45
N ALA A 301 0.55 4.18 30.33
CA ALA A 301 -0.29 3.56 31.35
C ALA A 301 0.18 2.13 31.68
N ARG A 302 0.44 1.31 30.66
CA ARG A 302 0.96 -0.05 30.84
C ARG A 302 2.40 -0.07 31.38
N SER A 303 3.24 0.86 30.93
CA SER A 303 4.62 1.01 31.41
C SER A 303 4.67 1.35 32.91
N LEU A 304 3.80 2.27 33.37
CA LEU A 304 3.68 2.61 34.79
C LEU A 304 3.15 1.43 35.61
N ALA A 305 2.16 0.71 35.09
CA ALA A 305 1.62 -0.50 35.74
C ALA A 305 2.70 -1.59 35.90
N MET A 306 3.56 -1.80 34.89
CA MET A 306 4.71 -2.72 34.97
C MET A 306 5.70 -2.34 36.07
N CYS A 307 5.82 -1.04 36.38
CA CYS A 307 6.66 -0.55 37.48
C CYS A 307 5.89 -0.37 38.79
N TYR A 308 4.70 -0.97 38.95
CA TYR A 308 3.81 -0.84 40.13
C TYR A 308 3.45 0.62 40.49
N ARG A 309 3.41 1.52 39.50
CA ARG A 309 2.97 2.91 39.65
C ARG A 309 1.52 3.05 39.16
N PRO A 310 0.62 3.68 39.93
CA PRO A 310 -0.77 3.86 39.51
C PRO A 310 -0.87 4.81 38.31
N TRP A 311 -1.81 4.52 37.42
CA TRP A 311 -2.15 5.40 36.29
C TRP A 311 -3.07 6.53 36.76
N HIS A 312 -2.54 7.76 36.74
CA HIS A 312 -3.29 8.98 36.97
C HIS A 312 -3.03 9.95 35.81
N ARG A 313 -3.88 9.89 34.78
CA ARG A 313 -3.70 10.55 33.48
C ARG A 313 -3.19 11.98 33.59
N GLN A 314 -3.90 12.84 34.33
CA GLN A 314 -3.56 14.27 34.44
C GLN A 314 -2.17 14.51 35.03
N SER A 315 -1.76 13.71 36.02
CA SER A 315 -0.44 13.82 36.63
C SER A 315 0.68 13.11 35.86
N ALA A 316 0.34 12.18 34.98
CA ALA A 316 1.32 11.34 34.29
C ALA A 316 1.58 11.79 32.85
N LEU A 317 0.55 12.19 32.11
CA LEU A 317 0.62 12.33 30.65
C LEU A 317 1.39 13.57 30.19
N TYR A 318 1.16 14.72 30.84
CA TYR A 318 1.55 16.02 30.29
C TYR A 318 2.99 16.44 30.63
N GLN A 319 3.93 15.51 30.51
CA GLN A 319 5.36 15.72 30.75
C GLN A 319 6.20 14.71 29.96
N PRO A 320 7.43 15.07 29.54
CA PRO A 320 8.35 14.11 28.96
C PRO A 320 8.95 13.17 30.01
N TYR A 321 9.28 11.95 29.58
CA TYR A 321 9.98 10.94 30.38
C TYR A 321 11.36 10.63 29.82
N GLN A 322 12.27 10.25 30.70
CA GLN A 322 13.56 9.70 30.35
C GLN A 322 13.47 8.17 30.32
N ILE A 323 13.96 7.57 29.24
CA ILE A 323 14.06 6.12 29.04
C ILE A 323 15.46 5.75 28.54
N GLY A 324 15.77 4.45 28.53
CA GLY A 324 17.07 3.92 28.13
C GLY A 324 18.04 3.78 29.30
N GLU A 325 19.31 3.54 28.98
CA GLU A 325 20.36 3.42 29.99
C GLU A 325 20.81 4.79 30.48
N ALA A 326 21.35 4.87 31.70
CA ALA A 326 21.77 6.14 32.32
C ALA A 326 22.82 6.88 31.47
N ASP A 327 23.72 6.16 30.82
CA ASP A 327 24.78 6.73 29.97
C ASP A 327 24.30 7.06 28.55
N HIS A 328 23.12 6.54 28.16
CA HIS A 328 22.54 6.66 26.82
C HIS A 328 21.04 7.01 26.87
N PRO A 329 20.65 8.14 27.50
CA PRO A 329 19.25 8.44 27.71
C PRO A 329 18.57 8.91 26.42
N LEU A 330 17.29 8.57 26.30
CA LEU A 330 16.36 9.09 25.30
C LEU A 330 15.19 9.77 26.01
N THR A 331 14.65 10.81 25.38
CA THR A 331 13.39 11.42 25.82
C THR A 331 12.22 10.72 25.12
N ILE A 332 11.13 10.46 25.83
CA ILE A 332 9.89 9.95 25.23
C ILE A 332 8.69 10.83 25.61
N PHE A 333 7.86 11.12 24.62
CA PHE A 333 6.57 11.77 24.77
C PHE A 333 5.42 10.77 24.57
N PHE A 334 4.29 11.07 25.21
CA PHE A 334 3.07 10.29 25.08
C PHE A 334 1.93 11.21 24.65
N ARG A 335 1.25 10.88 23.56
CA ARG A 335 0.20 11.72 22.97
C ARG A 335 -1.03 11.79 23.85
N ASP A 336 -1.68 12.95 23.88
CA ASP A 336 -3.07 13.06 24.31
C ASP A 336 -3.96 12.41 23.24
N ARG A 337 -4.41 11.18 23.50
CA ARG A 337 -5.17 10.40 22.52
C ARG A 337 -6.52 11.06 22.23
N GLU A 338 -7.21 11.56 23.24
CA GLU A 338 -8.55 12.12 23.07
C GLU A 338 -8.56 13.35 22.15
N ILE A 339 -7.64 14.30 22.35
CA ILE A 339 -7.56 15.48 21.48
C ILE A 339 -7.06 15.08 20.10
N SER A 340 -6.05 14.22 20.01
CA SER A 340 -5.48 13.79 18.73
C SER A 340 -6.52 13.06 17.86
N ASP A 341 -7.26 12.11 18.43
CA ASP A 341 -8.26 11.32 17.69
C ASP A 341 -9.48 12.18 17.30
N ALA A 342 -9.80 13.23 18.06
CA ALA A 342 -10.93 14.10 17.73
C ALA A 342 -10.72 14.84 16.39
N PHE A 343 -9.49 15.22 16.05
CA PHE A 343 -9.15 15.83 14.76
C PHE A 343 -9.43 14.88 13.59
N GLY A 344 -9.07 13.60 13.74
CA GLY A 344 -9.28 12.58 12.70
C GLY A 344 -10.74 12.15 12.55
N PHE A 345 -11.40 11.84 13.67
CA PHE A 345 -12.62 11.02 13.64
C PHE A 345 -13.91 11.74 14.06
N VAL A 346 -13.79 12.92 14.69
CA VAL A 346 -14.92 13.61 15.32
C VAL A 346 -15.20 14.97 14.67
N TYR A 347 -14.20 15.85 14.59
CA TYR A 347 -14.43 17.27 14.30
C TYR A 347 -14.96 17.55 12.88
N HIS A 348 -14.66 16.69 11.91
CA HIS A 348 -15.22 16.79 10.55
C HIS A 348 -16.77 16.66 10.50
N LYS A 349 -17.40 16.17 11.57
CA LYS A 349 -18.86 16.03 11.71
C LYS A 349 -19.52 17.27 12.31
N THR A 350 -18.74 18.29 12.67
CA THR A 350 -19.19 19.51 13.36
C THR A 350 -18.79 20.76 12.58
N THR A 351 -19.22 21.94 13.02
CA THR A 351 -18.74 23.19 12.43
C THR A 351 -17.29 23.47 12.86
N PRO A 352 -16.47 24.11 11.99
CA PRO A 352 -15.11 24.49 12.34
C PRO A 352 -14.99 25.30 13.65
N GLU A 353 -15.96 26.17 13.95
CA GLU A 353 -15.99 26.96 15.18
C GLU A 353 -16.17 26.09 16.42
N SER A 354 -17.11 25.13 16.38
CA SER A 354 -17.36 24.25 17.50
C SER A 354 -16.18 23.31 17.74
N ALA A 355 -15.53 22.83 16.67
CA ALA A 355 -14.32 22.03 16.76
C ALA A 355 -13.16 22.83 17.40
N ALA A 356 -12.89 24.05 16.92
CA ALA A 356 -11.83 24.89 17.46
C ALA A 356 -12.09 25.25 18.93
N GLU A 357 -13.31 25.66 19.29
CA GLU A 357 -13.66 25.97 20.67
C GLU A 357 -13.57 24.73 21.59
N ASP A 358 -13.90 23.54 21.11
CA ASP A 358 -13.72 22.31 21.88
C ASP A 358 -12.25 22.05 22.24
N VAL A 359 -11.34 22.21 21.26
CA VAL A 359 -9.90 22.08 21.48
C VAL A 359 -9.41 23.15 22.46
N LEU A 360 -9.75 24.42 22.23
CA LEU A 360 -9.32 25.52 23.10
C LEU A 360 -9.83 25.34 24.53
N ARG A 361 -11.10 24.93 24.70
CA ARG A 361 -11.68 24.60 26.01
C ARG A 361 -10.92 23.47 26.71
N ARG A 362 -10.59 22.38 25.99
CA ARG A 362 -9.81 21.27 26.57
C ARG A 362 -8.41 21.75 26.99
N LEU A 363 -7.74 22.52 26.14
CA LEU A 363 -6.41 23.08 26.44
C LEU A 363 -6.43 24.04 27.64
N ARG A 364 -7.47 24.86 27.80
CA ARG A 364 -7.65 25.75 28.97
C ARG A 364 -7.83 24.98 30.28
N ASN A 365 -8.42 23.78 30.23
CA ASN A 365 -8.68 22.97 31.42
C ASN A 365 -7.45 22.17 31.87
N ILE A 366 -6.57 21.75 30.95
CA ILE A 366 -5.39 20.94 31.28
C ILE A 366 -4.54 21.55 32.42
N PRO A 367 -4.19 22.86 32.42
CA PRO A 367 -3.39 23.46 33.49
C PRO A 367 -4.11 23.49 34.84
N HIS A 368 -5.44 23.50 34.85
CA HIS A 368 -6.21 23.44 36.10
C HIS A 368 -6.14 22.04 36.73
N ASP A 369 -6.27 21.00 35.90
CA ASP A 369 -6.40 19.61 36.35
C ASP A 369 -5.04 18.92 36.58
N THR A 370 -3.96 19.50 36.06
CA THR A 370 -2.62 18.92 36.06
C THR A 370 -1.77 19.48 37.21
N PRO A 371 -1.11 18.67 38.06
CA PRO A 371 -0.34 19.18 39.20
C PRO A 371 0.96 19.91 38.81
N GLN A 372 1.50 19.69 37.61
CA GLN A 372 2.75 20.28 37.15
C GLN A 372 2.64 21.80 36.91
N GLU A 373 3.71 22.54 37.19
CA GLU A 373 3.85 23.97 36.82
C GLU A 373 4.29 24.17 35.37
N ARG A 374 5.04 23.21 34.82
CA ARG A 374 5.46 23.18 33.40
C ARG A 374 4.84 21.96 32.73
N ILE A 375 4.05 22.20 31.70
CA ILE A 375 3.16 21.23 31.09
C ILE A 375 3.51 21.11 29.62
N VAL A 376 3.62 19.88 29.13
CA VAL A 376 3.73 19.59 27.69
C VAL A 376 2.49 18.81 27.28
N VAL A 377 1.80 19.25 26.23
CA VAL A 377 0.60 18.60 25.68
C VAL A 377 0.92 18.12 24.26
N PRO A 378 1.36 16.87 24.08
CA PRO A 378 1.64 16.32 22.76
C PRO A 378 0.32 15.95 22.05
N ILE A 379 0.05 16.60 20.91
CA ILE A 379 -1.09 16.28 20.03
C ILE A 379 -0.49 15.67 18.77
N ILE A 380 -0.65 14.35 18.60
CA ILE A 380 0.11 13.56 17.60
C ILE A 380 -0.83 12.70 16.78
N LEU A 381 -0.84 12.90 15.46
CA LEU A 381 -1.72 12.24 14.51
C LEU A 381 -1.20 12.32 13.07
N ASP A 382 -1.84 11.56 12.19
CA ASP A 382 -1.58 11.62 10.75
C ASP A 382 -1.88 13.02 10.19
N GLY A 383 -1.00 13.48 9.31
CA GLY A 383 -1.04 14.80 8.73
C GLY A 383 -1.78 14.87 7.40
N GLU A 384 -2.15 13.75 6.78
CA GLU A 384 -2.93 13.72 5.54
C GLU A 384 -4.36 13.18 5.65
N ASN A 385 -4.58 12.16 6.48
CA ASN A 385 -5.82 11.38 6.52
C ASN A 385 -7.09 12.20 6.86
N PRO A 386 -7.08 13.15 7.83
CA PRO A 386 -8.33 13.79 8.25
C PRO A 386 -8.98 14.68 7.17
N TRP A 387 -8.18 15.33 6.33
CA TRP A 387 -8.58 16.55 5.61
C TRP A 387 -9.52 16.32 4.43
N GLU A 388 -9.68 15.09 3.97
CA GLU A 388 -10.70 14.75 2.98
C GLU A 388 -12.11 14.80 3.56
N HIS A 389 -12.28 14.59 4.87
CA HIS A 389 -13.58 14.60 5.51
C HIS A 389 -14.08 16.02 5.84
N TYR A 390 -13.21 17.02 5.80
CA TYR A 390 -13.57 18.43 6.01
C TYR A 390 -13.96 19.08 4.68
N HIS A 391 -15.07 19.82 4.67
CA HIS A 391 -15.59 20.49 3.47
C HIS A 391 -14.61 21.47 2.82
N ASP A 392 -13.77 22.14 3.63
CA ASP A 392 -12.76 23.11 3.20
C ASP A 392 -11.32 22.58 3.34
N GLY A 393 -11.15 21.25 3.51
CA GLY A 393 -9.83 20.68 3.77
C GLY A 393 -9.27 20.96 5.16
N GLY A 394 -10.07 21.50 6.09
CA GLY A 394 -9.63 21.83 7.45
C GLY A 394 -9.10 23.25 7.61
N GLU A 395 -9.12 24.06 6.54
CA GLU A 395 -8.59 25.44 6.53
C GLU A 395 -9.15 26.28 7.67
N ARG A 396 -10.48 26.38 7.80
CA ARG A 396 -11.13 27.25 8.78
C ARG A 396 -10.90 26.76 10.20
N PHE A 397 -10.94 25.45 10.43
CA PHE A 397 -10.73 24.86 11.74
C PHE A 397 -9.30 25.13 12.25
N LEU A 398 -8.29 24.81 11.44
CA LEU A 398 -6.89 25.03 11.80
C LEU A 398 -6.55 26.52 11.90
N SER A 399 -7.11 27.36 11.02
CA SER A 399 -6.91 28.81 11.08
C SER A 399 -7.46 29.42 12.37
N LEU A 400 -8.67 29.04 12.79
CA LEU A 400 -9.24 29.49 14.07
C LEU A 400 -8.36 29.05 15.25
N LEU A 401 -7.89 27.81 15.23
CA LEU A 401 -7.01 27.27 16.27
C LEU A 401 -5.68 28.04 16.34
N TYR A 402 -5.01 28.24 15.20
CA TYR A 402 -3.72 28.93 15.14
C TYR A 402 -3.81 30.43 15.39
N GLN A 403 -4.93 31.04 14.99
CA GLN A 403 -5.24 32.43 15.36
C GLN A 403 -5.38 32.59 16.87
N ALA A 404 -6.05 31.65 17.56
CA ALA A 404 -6.18 31.69 19.01
C ALA A 404 -4.83 31.59 19.74
N PHE A 405 -3.86 30.82 19.20
CA PHE A 405 -2.49 30.81 19.72
C PHE A 405 -1.77 32.14 19.49
N SER A 406 -1.85 32.69 18.27
CA SER A 406 -1.18 33.94 17.91
C SER A 406 -1.73 35.14 18.70
N ASN A 407 -3.04 35.13 18.99
CA ASN A 407 -3.71 36.16 19.77
C ASN A 407 -3.58 35.96 21.30
N HIS A 408 -2.90 34.90 21.76
CA HIS A 408 -2.81 34.53 23.17
C HIS A 408 -4.17 34.33 23.89
N GLU A 409 -5.19 33.82 23.16
CA GLU A 409 -6.55 33.65 23.68
C GLU A 409 -6.68 32.54 24.74
N LEU A 410 -5.65 31.70 24.89
CA LEU A 410 -5.58 30.63 25.90
C LEU A 410 -5.15 31.15 27.28
N ASP A 411 -4.62 32.38 27.39
CA ASP A 411 -4.05 32.95 28.63
C ASP A 411 -5.08 33.71 29.48
N HIS A 412 -6.37 33.52 29.19
CA HIS A 412 -7.49 34.38 29.58
C HIS A 412 -7.69 34.61 31.10
N THR A 413 -7.10 33.78 31.97
CA THR A 413 -7.22 33.89 33.44
C THR A 413 -5.96 34.42 34.13
N GLY A 414 -4.87 34.64 33.38
CA GLY A 414 -3.55 35.00 33.94
C GLY A 414 -2.90 33.90 34.80
N GLN A 415 -3.51 32.70 34.86
CA GLN A 415 -3.04 31.58 35.67
C GLN A 415 -2.02 30.71 34.93
N SER A 416 -2.09 30.69 33.60
CA SER A 416 -1.19 29.97 32.70
C SER A 416 -0.79 30.82 31.50
N THR A 417 0.37 30.50 30.94
CA THR A 417 0.84 30.97 29.63
C THR A 417 0.92 29.77 28.69
N THR A 418 0.29 29.85 27.53
CA THR A 418 0.17 28.74 26.59
C THR A 418 0.74 29.13 25.23
N ARG A 419 1.63 28.28 24.71
CA ARG A 419 2.21 28.45 23.37
C ARG A 419 2.18 27.15 22.58
N ALA A 420 2.08 27.28 21.27
CA ALA A 420 2.43 26.20 20.36
C ALA A 420 3.96 26.08 20.33
N SER A 421 4.49 24.85 20.33
CA SER A 421 5.93 24.60 20.33
C SER A 421 6.26 23.37 19.51
N THR A 422 7.45 23.35 18.94
CA THR A 422 8.08 22.11 18.49
C THR A 422 8.36 21.20 19.69
N MET A 423 8.53 19.90 19.43
CA MET A 423 8.88 18.95 20.50
C MET A 423 10.21 19.34 21.15
N SER A 424 11.21 19.74 20.37
CA SER A 424 12.53 20.12 20.88
C SER A 424 12.51 21.41 21.72
N GLU A 425 11.69 22.41 21.36
CA GLU A 425 11.48 23.58 22.22
C GLU A 425 10.81 23.23 23.55
N ALA A 426 9.88 22.27 23.52
CA ALA A 426 9.25 21.74 24.73
C ALA A 426 10.27 20.99 25.60
N ILE A 427 11.15 20.16 25.03
CA ILE A 427 12.25 19.51 25.78
C ILE A 427 13.16 20.55 26.45
N ALA A 428 13.56 21.59 25.70
CA ALA A 428 14.45 22.62 26.24
C ALA A 428 13.81 23.39 27.42
N SER A 429 12.48 23.56 27.38
CA SER A 429 11.74 24.28 28.42
C SER A 429 11.32 23.39 29.59
N VAL A 430 11.06 22.10 29.32
CA VAL A 430 10.57 21.08 30.25
C VAL A 430 11.44 19.82 30.09
N PRO A 431 12.65 19.79 30.68
CA PRO A 431 13.52 18.63 30.55
C PRO A 431 12.90 17.38 31.21
N PRO A 432 13.18 16.16 30.70
CA PRO A 432 12.63 14.92 31.24
C PRO A 432 13.27 14.57 32.59
N ILE A 433 12.61 14.95 33.69
CA ILE A 433 13.09 14.65 35.05
C ILE A 433 12.63 13.26 35.53
N GLN A 434 11.51 12.77 34.98
CA GLN A 434 10.92 11.50 35.38
C GLN A 434 11.52 10.34 34.60
N HIS A 435 12.20 9.43 35.30
CA HIS A 435 12.69 8.19 34.71
C HIS A 435 11.58 7.13 34.65
N LEU A 436 11.42 6.53 33.47
CA LEU A 436 10.51 5.42 33.21
C LEU A 436 11.32 4.13 32.99
N PRO A 437 11.54 3.32 34.05
CA PRO A 437 12.46 2.18 33.99
C PRO A 437 11.91 0.96 33.25
N CYS A 438 10.59 0.88 33.05
CA CYS A 438 9.93 -0.17 32.30
C CYS A 438 9.23 0.46 31.11
N LEU A 439 9.50 -0.01 29.88
CA LEU A 439 8.79 0.42 28.68
C LEU A 439 7.96 -0.75 28.16
N HIS A 440 6.63 -0.58 28.14
CA HIS A 440 5.71 -1.54 27.56
C HIS A 440 5.95 -1.67 26.05
N SER A 441 5.85 -2.89 25.52
CA SER A 441 6.00 -3.15 24.09
C SER A 441 4.62 -3.12 23.41
N GLY A 442 4.39 -2.15 22.54
CA GLY A 442 3.13 -2.00 21.80
C GLY A 442 3.17 -0.82 20.82
N SER A 443 2.05 -0.59 20.13
CA SER A 443 1.84 0.53 19.22
C SER A 443 0.87 1.57 19.80
N TRP A 444 0.64 2.64 19.05
CA TRP A 444 -0.40 3.61 19.40
C TRP A 444 -1.83 3.08 19.32
N ILE A 445 -2.03 1.93 18.68
CA ILE A 445 -3.32 1.25 18.57
C ILE A 445 -3.35 0.11 19.59
N ASN A 446 -4.35 0.12 20.46
CA ASN A 446 -4.60 -0.88 21.51
C ASN A 446 -3.45 -1.12 22.52
N ALA A 447 -2.32 -0.42 22.39
CA ALA A 447 -1.07 -0.70 23.08
C ALA A 447 -0.57 -2.15 22.87
N ASP A 448 -0.78 -2.69 21.67
CA ASP A 448 -0.25 -3.98 21.21
C ASP A 448 0.16 -3.91 19.71
N TYR A 449 0.48 -5.06 19.10
CA TYR A 449 0.84 -5.15 17.67
C TYR A 449 -0.17 -5.96 16.84
N LYS A 450 -1.37 -6.24 17.38
CA LYS A 450 -2.32 -7.19 16.78
C LYS A 450 -2.69 -6.84 15.33
N ILE A 451 -2.65 -5.57 14.97
CA ILE A 451 -2.95 -5.08 13.61
C ILE A 451 -1.96 -5.61 12.56
N TRP A 452 -0.72 -5.96 12.92
CA TRP A 452 0.32 -6.33 11.95
C TRP A 452 0.84 -7.75 12.12
N ILE A 453 0.29 -8.50 13.08
CA ILE A 453 0.68 -9.89 13.37
C ILE A 453 -0.38 -10.58 14.21
N GLY A 454 -0.67 -11.83 13.87
CA GLY A 454 -1.60 -12.67 14.63
C GLY A 454 -2.71 -13.24 13.76
N HIS A 455 -3.15 -12.54 12.71
CA HIS A 455 -4.08 -13.11 11.75
C HIS A 455 -3.36 -14.11 10.83
N SER A 456 -4.11 -15.05 10.23
CA SER A 456 -3.52 -16.06 9.33
C SER A 456 -2.81 -15.43 8.12
N GLU A 457 -3.42 -14.39 7.56
CA GLU A 457 -2.87 -13.59 6.45
C GLU A 457 -1.57 -12.88 6.86
N ASP A 458 -1.54 -12.17 8.01
CA ASP A 458 -0.32 -11.53 8.52
C ASP A 458 0.80 -12.55 8.69
N ASN A 459 0.47 -13.69 9.32
CA ASN A 459 1.44 -14.71 9.65
C ASN A 459 2.03 -15.34 8.38
N GLN A 460 1.19 -15.58 7.37
CA GLN A 460 1.64 -16.02 6.06
C GLN A 460 2.56 -14.98 5.38
N GLY A 461 2.24 -13.69 5.48
CA GLY A 461 3.10 -12.60 5.01
C GLY A 461 4.48 -12.63 5.67
N TRP A 462 4.52 -12.76 7.00
CA TRP A 462 5.78 -12.86 7.77
C TRP A 462 6.60 -14.10 7.41
N ASP A 463 5.95 -15.26 7.21
CA ASP A 463 6.64 -16.50 6.84
C ASP A 463 7.30 -16.38 5.45
N ILE A 464 6.61 -15.80 4.47
CA ILE A 464 7.14 -15.61 3.11
C ILE A 464 8.26 -14.56 3.09
N LEU A 465 8.12 -13.47 3.86
CA LEU A 465 9.17 -12.47 4.07
C LEU A 465 10.41 -13.10 4.70
N SER A 466 10.24 -13.90 5.76
CA SER A 466 11.32 -14.63 6.45
C SER A 466 12.07 -15.57 5.51
N HIS A 467 11.34 -16.31 4.68
CA HIS A 467 11.91 -17.20 3.69
C HIS A 467 12.75 -16.45 2.65
N THR A 468 12.19 -15.39 2.07
CA THR A 468 12.87 -14.55 1.07
C THR A 468 14.13 -13.90 1.65
N ARG A 469 14.04 -13.36 2.87
CA ARG A 469 15.19 -12.79 3.59
C ARG A 469 16.30 -13.80 3.83
N SER A 470 15.94 -15.01 4.26
CA SER A 470 16.92 -16.08 4.51
C SER A 470 17.69 -16.42 3.24
N LYS A 471 17.00 -16.50 2.10
CA LYS A 471 17.65 -16.68 0.79
C LYS A 471 18.52 -15.51 0.37
N LEU A 472 18.07 -14.27 0.59
CA LEU A 472 18.89 -13.09 0.30
C LEU A 472 20.17 -13.09 1.14
N MET A 473 20.10 -13.45 2.41
CA MET A 473 21.29 -13.55 3.26
C MET A 473 22.31 -14.57 2.74
N GLU A 474 21.84 -15.73 2.24
CA GLU A 474 22.70 -16.77 1.66
C GLU A 474 23.38 -16.30 0.36
N GLN A 475 22.63 -15.63 -0.52
CA GLN A 475 23.09 -15.30 -1.87
C GLN A 475 23.80 -13.95 -1.98
N SER A 476 23.45 -12.98 -1.13
CA SER A 476 23.93 -11.59 -1.21
C SER A 476 25.46 -11.45 -1.28
N PRO A 477 26.29 -12.24 -0.58
CA PRO A 477 27.75 -12.15 -0.70
C PRO A 477 28.30 -12.47 -2.10
N GLY A 478 27.57 -13.25 -2.90
CA GLY A 478 27.96 -13.63 -4.26
C GLY A 478 27.42 -12.69 -5.36
N LEU A 479 26.56 -11.73 -5.02
CA LEU A 479 25.96 -10.82 -5.99
C LEU A 479 26.86 -9.60 -6.25
N PRO A 480 26.77 -9.00 -7.46
CA PRO A 480 27.36 -7.68 -7.71
C PRO A 480 26.88 -6.65 -6.67
N PRO A 481 27.75 -5.76 -6.15
CA PRO A 481 27.40 -4.86 -5.05
C PRO A 481 26.13 -4.02 -5.26
N ASP A 482 25.92 -3.52 -6.48
CA ASP A 482 24.73 -2.73 -6.79
C ASP A 482 23.45 -3.57 -6.82
N ARG A 483 23.52 -4.79 -7.39
CA ARG A 483 22.38 -5.75 -7.35
C ARG A 483 22.06 -6.17 -5.92
N ALA A 484 23.07 -6.45 -5.11
CA ALA A 484 22.89 -6.79 -3.71
C ALA A 484 22.19 -5.64 -2.96
N ARG A 485 22.64 -4.40 -3.17
CA ARG A 485 22.04 -3.21 -2.56
C ARG A 485 20.57 -3.05 -2.96
N THR A 486 20.24 -3.17 -4.24
CA THR A 486 18.84 -3.09 -4.71
C THR A 486 17.99 -4.22 -4.13
N ALA A 487 18.51 -5.45 -4.06
CA ALA A 487 17.79 -6.58 -3.48
C ALA A 487 17.48 -6.37 -1.99
N TRP A 488 18.42 -5.79 -1.23
CA TRP A 488 18.17 -5.42 0.17
C TRP A 488 17.16 -4.28 0.30
N GLN A 489 17.18 -3.29 -0.59
CA GLN A 489 16.17 -2.22 -0.59
C GLN A 489 14.75 -2.75 -0.86
N GLU A 490 14.59 -3.66 -1.82
CA GLU A 490 13.31 -4.34 -2.07
C GLU A 490 12.83 -5.13 -0.85
N LEU A 491 13.75 -5.82 -0.16
CA LEU A 491 13.41 -6.51 1.07
C LEU A 491 12.93 -5.53 2.16
N TYR A 492 13.65 -4.42 2.36
CA TYR A 492 13.25 -3.41 3.36
C TYR A 492 11.92 -2.74 3.01
N ALA A 493 11.62 -2.54 1.73
CA ALA A 493 10.30 -2.09 1.29
C ALA A 493 9.22 -3.10 1.70
N ALA A 494 9.46 -4.41 1.52
CA ALA A 494 8.54 -5.46 1.94
C ALA A 494 8.37 -5.60 3.48
N GLU A 495 9.29 -5.04 4.28
CA GLU A 495 9.14 -4.98 5.75
C GLU A 495 8.16 -3.89 6.22
N GLY A 496 7.72 -3.00 5.32
CA GLY A 496 6.81 -1.89 5.64
C GLY A 496 5.50 -2.34 6.30
N SER A 497 5.00 -1.54 7.25
CA SER A 497 3.79 -1.89 8.02
C SER A 497 2.52 -1.88 7.18
N ASP A 498 2.50 -1.10 6.10
CA ASP A 498 1.33 -0.88 5.25
C ASP A 498 0.78 -2.18 4.66
N TRP A 499 1.65 -3.12 4.31
CA TRP A 499 1.24 -4.41 3.73
C TRP A 499 0.39 -5.21 4.72
N PHE A 500 0.85 -5.25 5.97
CA PHE A 500 0.23 -6.00 7.05
C PHE A 500 -1.01 -5.31 7.60
N TRP A 501 -1.11 -3.97 7.48
CA TRP A 501 -2.30 -3.22 7.86
C TRP A 501 -3.57 -3.69 7.12
N TRP A 502 -3.43 -4.13 5.87
CA TRP A 502 -4.57 -4.55 5.04
C TRP A 502 -4.84 -6.06 5.11
N TYR A 503 -3.99 -6.83 5.78
CA TYR A 503 -4.24 -8.25 6.01
C TYR A 503 -5.21 -8.45 7.19
N GLY A 504 -5.97 -9.55 7.13
CA GLY A 504 -6.99 -9.86 8.13
C GLY A 504 -8.31 -9.12 7.94
N ASP A 505 -9.06 -9.00 9.03
CA ASP A 505 -10.46 -8.53 9.07
C ASP A 505 -10.63 -7.19 9.80
N ASP A 506 -9.52 -6.59 10.28
CA ASP A 506 -9.54 -5.34 11.04
C ASP A 506 -9.87 -4.12 10.14
N PHE A 507 -9.44 -4.14 8.86
CA PHE A 507 -9.64 -3.04 7.91
C PHE A 507 -9.99 -3.53 6.49
N ASP A 508 -10.69 -2.68 5.73
CA ASP A 508 -11.12 -2.99 4.36
C ASP A 508 -10.95 -1.80 3.42
N THR A 509 -10.64 -2.10 2.15
CA THR A 509 -10.46 -1.13 1.08
C THR A 509 -10.51 -1.80 -0.29
N ASP A 510 -11.04 -1.10 -1.29
CA ASP A 510 -11.04 -1.56 -2.69
C ASP A 510 -9.62 -1.82 -3.24
N PHE A 511 -8.59 -1.28 -2.60
CA PHE A 511 -7.18 -1.43 -2.97
C PHE A 511 -6.46 -2.58 -2.25
N LYS A 512 -7.14 -3.36 -1.40
CA LYS A 512 -6.52 -4.48 -0.65
C LYS A 512 -5.80 -5.49 -1.55
N PRO A 513 -6.35 -5.89 -2.72
CA PRO A 513 -5.61 -6.73 -3.67
C PRO A 513 -4.34 -6.08 -4.22
N GLU A 514 -4.33 -4.76 -4.36
CA GLU A 514 -3.19 -4.02 -4.89
C GLU A 514 -2.06 -3.89 -3.85
N PHE A 515 -2.40 -3.68 -2.58
CA PHE A 515 -1.42 -3.74 -1.48
C PHE A 515 -0.75 -5.12 -1.36
N ASP A 516 -1.55 -6.19 -1.42
CA ASP A 516 -1.02 -7.57 -1.44
C ASP A 516 -0.12 -7.82 -2.65
N ARG A 517 -0.52 -7.32 -3.83
CA ARG A 517 0.28 -7.43 -5.05
C ARG A 517 1.62 -6.70 -4.91
N LEU A 518 1.64 -5.48 -4.38
CA LEU A 518 2.87 -4.70 -4.17
C LEU A 518 3.83 -5.41 -3.21
N PHE A 519 3.33 -5.87 -2.05
CA PHE A 519 4.11 -6.66 -1.11
C PHE A 519 4.79 -7.86 -1.78
N ARG A 520 4.00 -8.67 -2.51
CA ARG A 520 4.54 -9.83 -3.24
C ARG A 520 5.49 -9.44 -4.36
N THR A 521 5.28 -8.29 -5.01
CA THR A 521 6.15 -7.77 -6.07
C THR A 521 7.54 -7.43 -5.51
N HIS A 522 7.62 -6.73 -4.38
CA HIS A 522 8.89 -6.46 -3.71
C HIS A 522 9.66 -7.76 -3.41
N LEU A 523 8.98 -8.76 -2.86
CA LEU A 523 9.60 -10.07 -2.62
C LEU A 523 10.05 -10.74 -3.91
N ARG A 524 9.22 -10.77 -4.97
CA ARG A 524 9.60 -11.31 -6.29
C ARG A 524 10.81 -10.59 -6.89
N ASN A 525 10.92 -9.29 -6.69
CA ASN A 525 12.06 -8.48 -7.14
C ASN A 525 13.34 -8.93 -6.42
N VAL A 526 13.29 -9.24 -5.11
CA VAL A 526 14.44 -9.81 -4.39
C VAL A 526 14.93 -11.09 -5.05
N TRP A 527 14.04 -12.03 -5.36
CA TRP A 527 14.40 -13.29 -6.04
C TRP A 527 15.02 -13.07 -7.41
N THR A 528 14.40 -12.20 -8.20
CA THR A 528 14.89 -11.83 -9.53
C THR A 528 16.27 -11.18 -9.46
N LEU A 529 16.50 -10.29 -8.50
CA LEU A 529 17.77 -9.62 -8.28
C LEU A 529 18.86 -10.57 -7.78
N MET A 530 18.50 -11.68 -7.13
CA MET A 530 19.43 -12.79 -6.84
C MET A 530 19.74 -13.65 -8.08
N GLY A 531 19.00 -13.49 -9.19
CA GLY A 531 19.09 -14.36 -10.37
C GLY A 531 18.38 -15.71 -10.18
N LEU A 532 17.42 -15.77 -9.26
CA LEU A 532 16.62 -16.96 -8.96
C LEU A 532 15.18 -16.76 -9.42
N SER A 533 14.50 -17.86 -9.74
CA SER A 533 13.06 -17.84 -9.98
C SER A 533 12.30 -17.60 -8.67
N PRO A 534 11.35 -16.65 -8.61
CA PRO A 534 10.50 -16.49 -7.43
C PRO A 534 9.69 -17.76 -7.15
N PRO A 535 9.51 -18.17 -5.87
CA PRO A 535 8.72 -19.33 -5.50
C PRO A 535 7.23 -19.14 -5.85
N ASP A 536 6.56 -20.23 -6.22
CA ASP A 536 5.15 -20.20 -6.69
C ASP A 536 4.18 -19.54 -5.71
N GLN A 537 4.47 -19.63 -4.40
CA GLN A 537 3.66 -19.00 -3.34
C GLN A 537 3.54 -17.47 -3.49
N LEU A 538 4.56 -16.80 -4.04
CA LEU A 538 4.53 -15.34 -4.28
C LEU A 538 3.60 -14.94 -5.43
N SER A 539 3.12 -15.91 -6.19
CA SER A 539 2.16 -15.68 -7.27
C SER A 539 0.71 -15.83 -6.80
N ARG A 540 0.48 -16.29 -5.56
CA ARG A 540 -0.84 -16.46 -4.96
C ARG A 540 -1.10 -15.27 -4.02
N PRO A 541 -2.25 -14.58 -4.12
CA PRO A 541 -2.63 -13.56 -3.15
C PRO A 541 -2.66 -14.12 -1.73
N ILE A 542 -2.16 -13.36 -0.77
CA ILE A 542 -2.25 -13.72 0.66
C ILE A 542 -3.62 -13.29 1.19
N CYS A 543 -4.07 -12.09 0.80
CA CYS A 543 -5.36 -11.60 1.23
C CYS A 543 -6.51 -12.45 0.70
N THR A 544 -7.47 -12.74 1.58
CA THR A 544 -8.74 -13.33 1.19
C THR A 544 -9.52 -12.26 0.45
N ILE A 545 -9.47 -12.34 -0.88
CA ILE A 545 -10.32 -11.49 -1.70
C ILE A 545 -11.75 -12.00 -1.48
N THR A 546 -12.57 -11.23 -0.75
CA THR A 546 -14.02 -11.43 -0.69
C THR A 546 -14.59 -11.05 -2.04
N ILE A 547 -14.36 -11.91 -3.01
CA ILE A 547 -14.96 -11.75 -4.32
C ILE A 547 -16.41 -12.19 -4.12
N GLY A 548 -17.37 -11.37 -4.58
CA GLY A 548 -18.68 -11.92 -4.96
C GLY A 548 -18.48 -13.15 -5.86
N PRO A 549 -19.51 -13.99 -6.09
CA PRO A 549 -19.33 -15.35 -6.62
C PRO A 549 -18.61 -15.53 -7.99
N GLU A 550 -18.09 -14.49 -8.64
CA GLU A 550 -17.58 -14.53 -10.01
C GLU A 550 -16.39 -13.57 -10.27
N SER A 551 -15.17 -13.91 -9.82
CA SER A 551 -13.93 -13.39 -10.46
C SER A 551 -13.01 -14.54 -10.82
N ASP A 552 -12.37 -14.44 -11.99
CA ASP A 552 -11.86 -15.54 -12.80
C ASP A 552 -12.98 -16.55 -13.11
N VAL A 553 -13.87 -16.23 -14.07
CA VAL A 553 -14.92 -17.15 -14.54
C VAL A 553 -14.24 -18.32 -15.27
N VAL A 554 -13.78 -19.30 -14.50
CA VAL A 554 -13.39 -20.62 -14.98
C VAL A 554 -14.69 -21.38 -15.21
N ARG A 555 -15.11 -21.49 -16.47
CA ARG A 555 -16.26 -22.34 -16.80
C ARG A 555 -15.77 -23.78 -16.88
N GLN A 556 -16.45 -24.68 -16.20
CA GLN A 556 -16.15 -26.10 -16.30
C GLN A 556 -16.64 -26.64 -17.66
N PRO A 557 -15.94 -27.63 -18.25
CA PRO A 557 -16.43 -28.40 -19.38
C PRO A 557 -17.78 -29.04 -19.04
N VAL A 558 -18.68 -29.10 -20.02
CA VAL A 558 -20.04 -29.67 -19.87
C VAL A 558 -20.21 -31.01 -20.59
N ARG A 559 -19.15 -31.49 -21.25
CA ARG A 559 -19.10 -32.80 -21.93
C ARG A 559 -17.67 -33.31 -22.04
N LEU A 560 -17.52 -34.58 -22.38
CA LEU A 560 -16.21 -35.14 -22.73
C LEU A 560 -15.76 -34.61 -24.11
N LEU A 561 -14.46 -34.37 -24.24
CA LEU A 561 -13.81 -33.87 -25.44
C LEU A 561 -12.75 -34.87 -25.93
N THR A 562 -12.66 -35.03 -27.24
CA THR A 562 -11.61 -35.80 -27.92
C THR A 562 -11.08 -35.02 -29.12
N PRO A 563 -10.43 -33.86 -28.88
CA PRO A 563 -9.90 -33.05 -29.97
C PRO A 563 -8.70 -33.72 -30.63
N THR A 564 -8.53 -33.47 -31.91
CA THR A 564 -7.36 -33.80 -32.70
C THR A 564 -6.30 -32.74 -32.42
N ILE A 565 -5.19 -33.14 -31.80
CA ILE A 565 -4.09 -32.22 -31.47
C ILE A 565 -3.26 -31.97 -32.73
N ASP A 566 -3.71 -31.06 -33.58
CA ASP A 566 -3.03 -30.68 -34.82
C ASP A 566 -2.64 -29.19 -34.88
N GLY A 567 -3.06 -28.41 -33.88
CA GLY A 567 -2.72 -26.99 -33.73
C GLY A 567 -3.51 -26.09 -34.66
N LEU A 568 -4.63 -26.57 -35.23
CA LEU A 568 -5.52 -25.84 -36.12
C LEU A 568 -6.94 -25.81 -35.55
N VAL A 569 -7.69 -24.74 -35.83
CA VAL A 569 -9.15 -24.75 -35.61
C VAL A 569 -9.80 -25.42 -36.80
N SER A 570 -9.73 -26.75 -36.85
CA SER A 570 -10.13 -27.55 -38.01
C SER A 570 -11.65 -27.73 -38.12
N ASP A 571 -12.35 -27.86 -36.99
CA ASP A 571 -13.80 -27.95 -36.87
C ASP A 571 -14.29 -27.07 -35.71
N PHE A 572 -15.35 -26.29 -35.95
CA PHE A 572 -16.00 -25.48 -34.93
C PHE A 572 -16.52 -26.31 -33.74
N PHE A 573 -16.88 -27.58 -33.96
CA PHE A 573 -17.46 -28.45 -32.92
C PHE A 573 -16.43 -29.15 -32.02
N GLU A 574 -15.16 -29.16 -32.39
CA GLU A 574 -14.11 -29.93 -31.73
C GLU A 574 -13.90 -29.56 -30.25
N TRP A 575 -14.01 -28.25 -29.95
CA TRP A 575 -13.89 -27.69 -28.61
C TRP A 575 -15.25 -27.24 -28.04
N HIS A 576 -16.37 -27.64 -28.66
CA HIS A 576 -17.70 -27.26 -28.19
C HIS A 576 -18.00 -27.90 -26.83
N GLY A 577 -18.40 -27.08 -25.86
CA GLY A 577 -18.64 -27.53 -24.48
C GLY A 577 -17.36 -27.68 -23.63
N ALA A 578 -16.22 -27.18 -24.13
CA ALA A 578 -15.00 -27.06 -23.34
C ALA A 578 -15.14 -26.05 -22.20
N GLY A 579 -14.33 -26.27 -21.17
CA GLY A 579 -14.09 -25.30 -20.12
C GLY A 579 -13.29 -24.13 -20.65
N THR A 580 -13.44 -22.97 -20.03
CA THR A 580 -12.75 -21.74 -20.45
C THR A 580 -12.14 -21.04 -19.25
N ILE A 581 -10.92 -20.52 -19.42
CA ILE A 581 -10.29 -19.60 -18.50
C ILE A 581 -10.39 -18.21 -19.12
N ASN A 582 -10.94 -17.25 -18.37
CA ASN A 582 -10.94 -15.87 -18.80
C ASN A 582 -9.50 -15.35 -18.88
N THR A 583 -9.05 -14.95 -20.07
CA THR A 583 -7.70 -14.40 -20.28
C THR A 583 -7.62 -12.91 -20.00
N ARG A 584 -8.76 -12.27 -19.70
CA ARG A 584 -8.81 -10.87 -19.30
C ARG A 584 -8.77 -10.76 -17.78
N PRO A 585 -7.80 -10.03 -17.20
CA PRO A 585 -7.80 -9.78 -15.78
C PRO A 585 -9.10 -9.06 -15.36
N PRO A 586 -9.62 -9.29 -14.15
CA PRO A 586 -10.64 -8.41 -13.60
C PRO A 586 -10.11 -6.96 -13.63
N LEU A 587 -10.97 -6.03 -14.02
CA LEU A 587 -10.66 -4.60 -14.09
C LEU A 587 -10.31 -4.07 -12.70
N GLY A 588 -9.03 -4.21 -12.33
CA GLY A 588 -8.48 -3.96 -11.00
C GLY A 588 -7.07 -4.51 -10.80
N ALA A 589 -6.64 -5.54 -11.54
CA ALA A 589 -5.23 -5.96 -11.58
C ALA A 589 -4.48 -5.10 -12.61
N MET A 590 -3.95 -3.97 -12.16
CA MET A 590 -3.24 -2.98 -12.97
C MET A 590 -1.83 -3.43 -13.39
N TRP A 591 -1.77 -4.49 -14.19
CA TRP A 591 -0.65 -4.69 -15.10
C TRP A 591 -1.21 -4.76 -16.50
N LYS A 592 -0.57 -4.06 -17.43
CA LYS A 592 -0.52 -4.48 -18.83
C LYS A 592 0.15 -5.85 -18.86
N VAL A 593 -0.59 -6.88 -18.48
CA VAL A 593 -0.34 -8.19 -19.06
C VAL A 593 -0.72 -7.96 -20.51
N ASP A 594 0.27 -7.88 -21.40
CA ASP A 594 -0.02 -7.98 -22.84
C ASP A 594 -1.02 -9.13 -22.97
N GLU A 595 -2.17 -8.94 -23.61
CA GLU A 595 -3.17 -10.01 -23.78
C GLU A 595 -2.52 -11.10 -24.64
N LEU A 596 -1.71 -12.00 -24.06
CA LEU A 596 -0.90 -12.95 -24.83
C LEU A 596 -1.77 -14.04 -25.45
N PHE A 597 -2.95 -14.29 -24.87
CA PHE A 597 -3.92 -15.23 -25.39
C PHE A 597 -5.31 -14.60 -25.46
N THR A 598 -5.98 -14.77 -26.60
CA THR A 598 -7.37 -14.37 -26.80
C THR A 598 -8.35 -15.35 -26.17
N ALA A 599 -7.93 -16.61 -25.98
CA ALA A 599 -8.71 -17.63 -25.29
C ALA A 599 -7.80 -18.73 -24.71
N ILE A 600 -8.19 -19.28 -23.56
CA ILE A 600 -7.64 -20.52 -23.03
C ILE A 600 -8.81 -21.46 -22.76
N LEU A 601 -8.81 -22.60 -23.46
CA LEU A 601 -9.81 -23.65 -23.36
C LEU A 601 -9.19 -24.89 -22.75
N PHE A 602 -9.94 -25.63 -21.96
CA PHE A 602 -9.50 -26.92 -21.44
C PHE A 602 -10.66 -27.90 -21.42
N GLY A 603 -10.33 -29.18 -21.37
CA GLY A 603 -11.31 -30.22 -21.17
C GLY A 603 -10.63 -31.56 -21.03
N TRP A 604 -11.40 -32.61 -21.27
CA TRP A 604 -10.96 -33.95 -20.93
C TRP A 604 -11.74 -35.04 -21.64
N SER A 605 -11.07 -36.17 -21.86
CA SER A 605 -11.69 -37.46 -22.07
C SER A 605 -11.57 -38.31 -20.78
N LEU A 606 -12.06 -39.55 -20.83
CA LEU A 606 -11.85 -40.51 -19.73
C LEU A 606 -10.36 -40.87 -19.52
N ASP A 607 -9.51 -40.61 -20.50
CA ASP A 607 -8.11 -41.07 -20.50
C ASP A 607 -7.10 -39.92 -20.41
N GLN A 608 -7.46 -38.71 -20.82
CA GLN A 608 -6.54 -37.57 -20.90
C GLN A 608 -7.18 -36.22 -20.57
N PHE A 609 -6.35 -35.33 -20.05
CA PHE A 609 -6.56 -33.89 -20.00
C PHE A 609 -6.13 -33.25 -21.32
N VAL A 610 -6.88 -32.27 -21.81
CA VAL A 610 -6.54 -31.49 -23.01
C VAL A 610 -6.61 -29.99 -22.74
N LEU A 611 -5.67 -29.24 -23.30
CA LEU A 611 -5.56 -27.79 -23.15
C LEU A 611 -5.33 -27.16 -24.53
N ARG A 612 -6.04 -26.05 -24.78
CA ARG A 612 -5.88 -25.20 -25.95
C ARG A 612 -5.65 -23.75 -25.55
N MET A 613 -4.70 -23.10 -26.21
CA MET A 613 -4.40 -21.68 -26.03
C MET A 613 -4.35 -21.01 -27.40
N ASP A 614 -5.07 -19.90 -27.52
CA ASP A 614 -5.19 -19.13 -28.76
C ASP A 614 -4.33 -17.86 -28.62
N PRO A 615 -3.12 -17.80 -29.22
CA PRO A 615 -2.22 -16.67 -29.06
C PRO A 615 -2.75 -15.41 -29.75
N ASP A 616 -2.61 -14.26 -29.09
CA ASP A 616 -2.90 -12.97 -29.70
C ASP A 616 -1.79 -12.52 -30.67
N GLU A 617 -2.07 -11.52 -31.50
CA GLU A 617 -1.09 -10.92 -32.42
C GLU A 617 0.19 -10.45 -31.72
N THR A 618 0.08 -10.00 -30.47
CA THR A 618 1.22 -9.58 -29.66
C THR A 618 2.14 -10.74 -29.28
N ALA A 619 1.56 -11.85 -28.82
CA ALA A 619 2.29 -13.07 -28.49
C ALA A 619 2.95 -13.70 -29.71
N VAL A 620 2.30 -13.65 -30.88
CA VAL A 620 2.86 -14.19 -32.14
C VAL A 620 4.12 -13.43 -32.58
N LYS A 621 4.21 -12.13 -32.28
CA LYS A 621 5.33 -11.27 -32.71
C LYS A 621 6.51 -11.29 -31.73
N LYS A 622 6.32 -11.73 -30.48
CA LYS A 622 7.38 -11.82 -29.47
C LYS A 622 8.20 -13.11 -29.65
N GLN A 623 9.52 -13.00 -29.45
CA GLN A 623 10.45 -14.14 -29.45
C GLN A 623 10.97 -14.41 -28.04
N GLY A 624 11.28 -15.69 -27.73
CA GLY A 624 11.85 -16.06 -26.44
C GLY A 624 10.83 -16.18 -25.30
N LEU A 625 9.56 -16.46 -25.64
CA LEU A 625 8.52 -16.79 -24.69
C LEU A 625 8.52 -18.29 -24.39
N ASP A 626 8.45 -18.66 -23.12
CA ASP A 626 8.31 -20.03 -22.64
C ASP A 626 6.99 -20.19 -21.89
N ILE A 627 6.28 -21.29 -22.11
CA ILE A 627 5.02 -21.61 -21.43
C ILE A 627 5.27 -22.71 -20.41
N GLU A 628 4.79 -22.48 -19.19
CA GLU A 628 4.75 -23.48 -18.12
C GLU A 628 3.30 -23.72 -17.69
N VAL A 629 2.82 -24.96 -17.82
CA VAL A 629 1.52 -25.39 -17.29
C VAL A 629 1.76 -26.18 -16.01
N THR A 630 1.23 -25.69 -14.89
CA THR A 630 1.30 -26.36 -13.59
C THR A 630 -0.02 -27.06 -13.30
N LEU A 631 0.06 -28.35 -12.98
CA LEU A 631 -1.05 -29.20 -12.58
C LEU A 631 -0.78 -29.76 -11.18
N ARG A 632 -1.51 -29.32 -10.16
CA ARG A 632 -1.36 -29.80 -8.78
C ARG A 632 -2.50 -30.74 -8.42
N GLY A 633 -2.17 -32.01 -8.25
CA GLY A 633 -3.07 -33.02 -7.69
C GLY A 633 -2.91 -33.16 -6.17
N PRO A 634 -3.67 -34.07 -5.54
CA PRO A 634 -3.61 -34.31 -4.09
C PRO A 634 -2.29 -34.97 -3.63
N GLN A 635 -1.60 -35.67 -4.53
CA GLN A 635 -0.39 -36.44 -4.21
C GLN A 635 0.90 -35.84 -4.78
N ALA A 636 0.81 -35.07 -5.87
CA ALA A 636 1.97 -34.54 -6.57
C ALA A 636 1.62 -33.27 -7.37
N THR A 637 2.63 -32.44 -7.60
CA THR A 637 2.55 -31.30 -8.53
C THR A 637 3.38 -31.63 -9.78
N PHE A 638 2.81 -31.39 -10.95
CA PHE A 638 3.44 -31.57 -12.25
C PHE A 638 3.59 -30.23 -12.97
N ARG A 639 4.63 -30.13 -13.80
CA ARG A 639 4.90 -28.99 -14.67
C ARG A 639 5.18 -29.48 -16.09
N LEU A 640 4.45 -28.92 -17.04
CA LEU A 640 4.65 -29.10 -18.47
C LEU A 640 5.31 -27.82 -18.99
N ALA A 641 6.51 -27.92 -19.58
CA ALA A 641 7.25 -26.77 -20.08
C ALA A 641 7.58 -26.92 -21.57
N PHE A 642 7.34 -25.86 -22.36
CA PHE A 642 7.67 -25.80 -23.78
C PHE A 642 7.84 -24.35 -24.27
N PRO A 643 8.68 -24.11 -25.28
CA PRO A 643 8.83 -22.77 -25.85
C PRO A 643 7.59 -22.41 -26.69
N LEU A 644 7.14 -21.16 -26.59
CA LEU A 644 6.15 -20.60 -27.51
C LEU A 644 6.81 -20.37 -28.86
N SER A 645 6.66 -21.34 -29.75
CA SER A 645 7.13 -21.28 -31.13
C SER A 645 6.12 -21.95 -32.05
N PHE A 646 5.89 -21.38 -33.24
CA PHE A 646 4.86 -21.88 -34.14
C PHE A 646 5.40 -22.96 -35.08
N GLN A 647 5.33 -24.22 -34.63
CA GLN A 647 5.71 -25.41 -35.39
C GLN A 647 4.57 -26.43 -35.44
N LYS A 648 4.39 -27.12 -36.57
CA LYS A 648 3.31 -28.12 -36.77
C LYS A 648 3.42 -29.36 -35.86
N THR A 649 4.59 -29.60 -35.28
CA THR A 649 4.83 -30.68 -34.32
C THR A 649 5.75 -30.17 -33.23
N GLY A 650 5.38 -30.34 -31.97
CA GLY A 650 6.20 -29.94 -30.82
C GLY A 650 6.46 -31.07 -29.84
N GLU A 651 7.21 -30.76 -28.79
CA GLU A 651 7.30 -31.58 -27.58
C GLU A 651 7.26 -30.70 -26.33
N PHE A 652 6.69 -31.23 -25.23
CA PHE A 652 6.79 -30.59 -23.93
C PHE A 652 7.51 -31.49 -22.93
N LEU A 653 8.24 -30.87 -21.99
CA LEU A 653 8.92 -31.54 -20.90
C LEU A 653 7.97 -31.66 -19.71
N LEU A 654 7.77 -32.89 -19.22
CA LEU A 654 7.03 -33.17 -18.00
C LEU A 654 8.00 -33.32 -16.82
N SER A 655 7.74 -32.56 -15.75
CA SER A 655 8.51 -32.60 -14.50
C SER A 655 7.58 -32.80 -13.29
N GLN A 656 8.06 -33.47 -12.25
CA GLN A 656 7.36 -33.64 -10.97
C GLN A 656 8.09 -32.89 -9.85
N GLN A 657 7.34 -32.26 -8.95
CA GLN A 657 7.91 -31.55 -7.80
C GLN A 657 8.31 -32.53 -6.69
N THR A 658 9.58 -32.47 -6.24
CA THR A 658 10.11 -33.35 -5.18
C THR A 658 10.28 -32.64 -3.83
N ALA A 659 10.48 -31.33 -3.85
CA ALA A 659 10.57 -30.45 -2.69
C ALA A 659 10.09 -29.04 -3.10
N PRO A 660 9.86 -28.11 -2.14
CA PRO A 660 9.63 -26.71 -2.49
C PRO A 660 10.70 -26.20 -3.47
N ASP A 661 10.25 -25.64 -4.59
CA ASP A 661 11.09 -25.09 -5.68
C ASP A 661 12.06 -26.07 -6.37
N THR A 662 11.91 -27.38 -6.15
CA THR A 662 12.75 -28.42 -6.79
C THR A 662 11.92 -29.32 -7.71
N TRP A 663 12.33 -29.40 -8.98
CA TRP A 663 11.65 -30.16 -10.02
C TRP A 663 12.55 -31.26 -10.58
N GLN A 664 12.00 -32.46 -10.72
CA GLN A 664 12.65 -33.60 -11.36
C GLN A 664 11.99 -33.87 -12.72
N GLU A 665 12.80 -33.95 -13.78
CA GLU A 665 12.31 -34.34 -15.10
C GLU A 665 11.86 -35.81 -15.10
N ILE A 666 10.64 -36.07 -15.58
CA ILE A 666 10.07 -37.43 -15.62
C ILE A 666 9.80 -37.94 -17.04
N GLY A 667 9.68 -37.07 -18.05
CA GLY A 667 9.53 -37.50 -19.45
C GLY A 667 9.34 -36.35 -20.45
N ARG A 668 9.43 -36.67 -21.75
CA ARG A 668 9.09 -35.76 -22.86
C ARG A 668 7.92 -36.33 -23.64
N HIS A 669 6.93 -35.49 -23.95
CA HIS A 669 5.70 -35.88 -24.63
C HIS A 669 5.56 -35.14 -25.96
N ARG A 670 5.08 -35.84 -26.99
CA ARG A 670 4.84 -35.31 -28.35
C ARG A 670 3.37 -35.01 -28.63
N THR A 671 2.53 -35.09 -27.61
CA THR A 671 1.10 -34.78 -27.66
C THR A 671 0.88 -33.27 -27.57
N ILE A 672 1.55 -32.51 -28.43
CA ILE A 672 1.44 -31.06 -28.55
C ILE A 672 1.63 -30.62 -30.00
N SER A 673 0.79 -29.70 -30.45
CA SER A 673 0.94 -28.99 -31.72
C SER A 673 0.79 -27.49 -31.50
N THR A 674 1.59 -26.72 -32.23
CA THR A 674 1.72 -25.26 -32.09
C THR A 674 1.64 -24.62 -33.46
N SER A 675 0.55 -24.84 -34.22
CA SER A 675 0.43 -24.33 -35.60
C SER A 675 -0.18 -22.92 -35.65
N SER A 676 -1.50 -22.77 -35.74
CA SER A 676 -2.17 -21.47 -35.58
C SER A 676 -2.61 -21.24 -34.13
N ILE A 677 -2.88 -22.33 -33.41
CA ILE A 677 -3.19 -22.38 -31.99
C ILE A 677 -2.24 -23.38 -31.32
N ILE A 678 -2.21 -23.35 -29.99
CA ILE A 678 -1.48 -24.33 -29.20
C ILE A 678 -2.48 -25.34 -28.66
N GLU A 679 -2.25 -26.61 -28.91
CA GLU A 679 -3.05 -27.70 -28.36
C GLU A 679 -2.12 -28.73 -27.74
N LEU A 680 -2.44 -29.22 -26.56
CA LEU A 680 -1.72 -30.31 -25.92
C LEU A 680 -2.64 -31.26 -25.17
N GLY A 681 -2.18 -32.49 -25.01
CA GLY A 681 -2.86 -33.54 -24.27
C GLY A 681 -1.90 -34.30 -23.37
N ILE A 682 -2.38 -34.73 -22.20
CA ILE A 682 -1.61 -35.53 -21.26
C ILE A 682 -2.52 -36.55 -20.56
N SER A 683 -2.05 -37.78 -20.40
CA SER A 683 -2.86 -38.85 -19.82
C SER A 683 -3.05 -38.68 -18.32
N TRP A 684 -4.19 -39.11 -17.79
CA TRP A 684 -4.43 -39.11 -16.34
C TRP A 684 -3.45 -40.01 -15.59
N GLN A 685 -2.97 -41.07 -16.25
CA GLN A 685 -1.98 -41.99 -15.71
C GLN A 685 -0.63 -41.30 -15.48
N ASP A 686 -0.18 -40.46 -16.42
CA ASP A 686 1.07 -39.71 -16.29
C ASP A 686 1.00 -38.65 -15.17
N LEU A 687 -0.21 -38.16 -14.88
CA LEU A 687 -0.48 -37.22 -13.78
C LEU A 687 -0.78 -37.89 -12.43
N LEU A 688 -0.79 -39.24 -12.37
CA LEU A 688 -1.15 -39.99 -11.17
C LEU A 688 -2.52 -39.58 -10.58
N LEU A 689 -3.46 -39.20 -11.44
CA LEU A 689 -4.79 -38.73 -11.05
C LEU A 689 -5.86 -39.79 -11.33
N GLN A 690 -6.82 -39.91 -10.41
CA GLN A 690 -7.96 -40.83 -10.50
C GLN A 690 -9.29 -40.08 -10.62
N PRO A 691 -10.33 -40.68 -11.23
CA PRO A 691 -11.66 -40.10 -11.29
C PRO A 691 -12.17 -39.60 -9.93
N GLY A 692 -12.75 -38.40 -9.92
CA GLY A 692 -13.28 -37.75 -8.71
C GLY A 692 -12.24 -37.00 -7.86
N GLN A 693 -10.95 -37.10 -8.16
CA GLN A 693 -9.93 -36.26 -7.53
C GLN A 693 -9.96 -34.84 -8.09
N THR A 694 -9.62 -33.85 -7.26
CA THR A 694 -9.47 -32.46 -7.69
C THR A 694 -8.02 -32.17 -8.08
N MET A 695 -7.84 -31.25 -9.04
CA MET A 695 -6.54 -30.70 -9.39
C MET A 695 -6.62 -29.18 -9.57
N GLU A 696 -5.53 -28.48 -9.26
CA GLU A 696 -5.37 -27.06 -9.59
C GLU A 696 -4.59 -26.91 -10.90
N LEU A 697 -5.07 -26.06 -11.81
CA LEU A 697 -4.44 -25.71 -13.09
C LEU A 697 -3.98 -24.24 -13.08
N SER A 698 -2.75 -24.00 -13.54
CA SER A 698 -2.24 -22.66 -13.83
C SER A 698 -1.36 -22.67 -15.08
N VAL A 699 -1.46 -21.63 -15.90
CA VAL A 699 -0.62 -21.40 -17.07
C VAL A 699 0.23 -20.16 -16.81
N LEU A 700 1.55 -20.28 -16.84
CA LEU A 700 2.48 -19.16 -16.81
C LEU A 700 3.10 -18.96 -18.19
N VAL A 701 3.32 -17.70 -18.55
CA VAL A 701 4.19 -17.33 -19.67
C VAL A 701 5.40 -16.60 -19.12
N ARG A 702 6.59 -17.03 -19.54
CA ARG A 702 7.87 -16.44 -19.19
C ARG A 702 8.54 -15.82 -20.40
N GLU A 703 9.21 -14.70 -20.22
CA GLU A 703 10.08 -14.07 -21.20
C GLU A 703 11.48 -13.97 -20.58
N HIS A 704 12.47 -14.62 -21.17
CA HIS A 704 13.84 -14.68 -20.62
C HIS A 704 13.91 -15.14 -19.14
N GLY A 705 13.02 -16.05 -18.75
CA GLY A 705 12.91 -16.58 -17.37
C GLY A 705 12.01 -15.76 -16.42
N LEU A 706 11.59 -14.55 -16.79
CA LEU A 706 10.70 -13.70 -16.02
C LEU A 706 9.24 -13.99 -16.36
N GLU A 707 8.38 -14.18 -15.37
CA GLU A 707 6.93 -14.33 -15.60
C GLU A 707 6.35 -13.01 -16.12
N VAL A 708 5.78 -13.03 -17.32
CA VAL A 708 5.14 -11.89 -17.98
C VAL A 708 3.62 -12.00 -18.02
N ALA A 709 3.07 -13.21 -17.87
CA ALA A 709 1.63 -13.45 -17.79
C ALA A 709 1.28 -14.73 -17.01
N ARG A 710 0.07 -14.78 -16.43
CA ARG A 710 -0.49 -15.95 -15.75
C ARG A 710 -1.99 -16.07 -15.92
N TYR A 711 -2.47 -17.31 -16.08
CA TYR A 711 -3.89 -17.63 -16.25
C TYR A 711 -4.32 -18.87 -15.43
N PRO A 712 -5.39 -18.80 -14.61
CA PRO A 712 -6.13 -17.57 -14.23
C PRO A 712 -5.26 -16.61 -13.40
N SER A 713 -5.65 -15.33 -13.36
CA SER A 713 -4.79 -14.25 -12.84
C SER A 713 -4.69 -14.21 -11.32
N LEU A 714 -5.72 -14.67 -10.60
CA LEU A 714 -5.80 -14.58 -9.14
C LEU A 714 -5.60 -15.94 -8.46
N LYS A 715 -6.35 -16.96 -8.87
CA LYS A 715 -6.33 -18.29 -8.26
C LYS A 715 -6.23 -19.37 -9.33
N PRO A 716 -5.53 -20.49 -9.07
CA PRO A 716 -5.54 -21.64 -9.97
C PRO A 716 -6.97 -22.12 -10.25
N ALA A 717 -7.21 -22.58 -11.47
CA ALA A 717 -8.48 -23.21 -11.83
C ALA A 717 -8.60 -24.56 -11.11
N VAL A 718 -9.65 -24.76 -10.31
CA VAL A 718 -9.90 -26.04 -9.65
C VAL A 718 -10.77 -26.92 -10.56
N LEU A 719 -10.26 -28.09 -10.92
CA LEU A 719 -10.90 -29.04 -11.83
C LEU A 719 -11.12 -30.36 -11.10
N THR A 720 -12.13 -31.13 -11.51
CA THR A 720 -12.38 -32.49 -11.02
C THR A 720 -12.17 -33.48 -12.16
N VAL A 721 -11.37 -34.51 -11.95
CA VAL A 721 -11.11 -35.57 -12.95
C VAL A 721 -12.44 -36.26 -13.28
N PRO A 722 -12.85 -36.34 -14.56
CA PRO A 722 -14.15 -36.90 -14.94
C PRO A 722 -14.21 -38.41 -14.61
N GLY A 723 -15.37 -38.85 -14.13
CA GLY A 723 -15.70 -40.27 -14.04
C GLY A 723 -16.44 -40.79 -15.27
N PRO A 724 -16.66 -42.11 -15.36
CA PRO A 724 -17.46 -42.73 -16.43
C PRO A 724 -18.88 -42.15 -16.55
N ASP A 725 -19.44 -41.67 -15.44
CA ASP A 725 -20.79 -41.13 -15.36
C ASP A 725 -20.87 -39.62 -15.66
N PHE A 726 -19.75 -38.97 -16.00
CA PHE A 726 -19.68 -37.50 -16.18
C PHE A 726 -20.74 -36.95 -17.13
N GLU A 727 -20.95 -37.57 -18.30
CA GLU A 727 -21.96 -37.11 -19.25
C GLU A 727 -23.39 -37.29 -18.72
N ALA A 728 -23.66 -38.33 -17.92
CA ALA A 728 -24.96 -38.56 -17.31
C ALA A 728 -25.27 -37.56 -16.17
N GLU A 729 -24.24 -37.08 -15.48
CA GLU A 729 -24.37 -36.08 -14.41
C GLU A 729 -24.64 -34.68 -14.94
N GLN A 730 -24.09 -34.31 -16.11
CA GLN A 730 -24.29 -33.00 -16.74
C GLN A 730 -25.63 -32.85 -17.49
N TRP A 731 -26.38 -33.94 -17.68
CA TRP A 731 -27.67 -33.98 -18.43
C TRP A 731 -28.92 -33.73 -17.57
N ARG A 732 -28.78 -33.30 -16.30
CA ARG A 732 -29.94 -32.92 -15.47
C ARG A 732 -30.34 -31.47 -15.73
N VAL A 733 -31.53 -31.31 -16.33
CA VAL A 733 -32.23 -30.06 -16.71
C VAL A 733 -32.32 -29.05 -15.58
#